data_AF-A0A1R0Y818-F1
#
_entry.id   AF-A0A1R0Y818-F1
#
_cell.length_a   1.000
_cell.length_b   1.000
_cell.length_c   1.000
_cell.angle_alpha   90.00
_cell.angle_beta   90.00
_cell.angle_gamma   90.00
#
_symmetry.space_group_name_H-M   'P 1'
#
loop_
_entity.id
_entity.type
_entity.pdbx_description
1 polymer ?
#
loop_
_entity_poly.entity_id
_entity_poly.type
_entity_poly.pdbx_seq_one_letter_code
_entity_poly.pdbx_strand_id
1 'polypeptide(L)'
;MHKQRAARKKLKVFFSLVMLSSLLFSAIGFGVESTANAAAGLGSADFLKTNGTTIRKANGSGETVHLRGTNAGGWLVQEDWMNPTNAPDQKTMMDTLKSRFGAAVRDQLVAIYEDNYWTTQDFDNLAGMGMNVVRLPFTYMNLTDDNGNLKVDAWKRLDWFVSNCSQRGIYVILDMHGAFGSQNGMDHSGEINDGNQLYGSPSNREKTLALWEKIAEHFNGNPAVAGYDILNEPGIKAAATTSLQWDFYNEIYKRIRAKDSNHIVIMESCWDAGNLPNPSQYGWTNVVYEYHYYPWDAVSSTSGQASYIASKVADITSYNYGVPTYIGEFTSFDQEDAWKNTMSTFNQQGWSWTTWTYKVTGTNSSWGIYTHNPQKVDIYNDSQDTIHQKWSGVGTSNATVNAKIHNVIKAYLPGTVSPGTGDGSATFYENDNYGGLDVMLGAGSYDLNQMVAAGIPNDKISSVKVPFGLKVTLYENLNFGGAQRVLTSDVSQLSDFNDKTSSIKIEKAGATPFSDGEYYLTSVANGGVVTADNAGAEPLAAIRPAIGGAWETLSLKNNNDGSVSFLSQANQKYICAVIDESNQLLARSTSIGTWEKFQLVSLGNGTYGIKAGANGKFVQANMDSGGRLEATKDQVNGAWESFKITKVGDSSGLVYDDSVASKKAEFFVDAGYQGKAVQLGVGTYNYNSLVSKGVSNDAISSVKVPKGYKVTLYNDDNYSGGTKVLFEDASSLGSYNDKASSLKIEKASLANLAAGKYCFTSIANNKVVTADNSGKNPLVANRDSFSGAWETFTLVNNSDGTVSFRSAANNQYLTAVVDEDSQLLARSTTIGTWERFYIESISGGQNGIYAAANGKYIKSDQNKGGKLLANSETIAGAWEAFWITPVN
;
A
#
# COMPACT_ATOMS: atom_id res chain seq x y z
N MET A 1 -23.95 -34.78 -43.52
CA MET A 1 -23.12 -35.89 -44.06
C MET A 1 -22.42 -35.38 -45.31
N HIS A 2 -21.11 -35.15 -45.24
CA HIS A 2 -20.13 -36.11 -45.79
C HIS A 2 -20.39 -36.33 -47.29
N LYS A 3 -19.46 -36.01 -48.17
CA LYS A 3 -18.16 -36.66 -48.32
C LYS A 3 -17.39 -35.87 -49.37
N GLN A 4 -16.07 -35.80 -49.45
CA GLN A 4 -14.93 -36.30 -48.70
C GLN A 4 -13.78 -35.59 -49.41
N ARG A 5 -13.01 -34.76 -48.72
CA ARG A 5 -11.68 -35.16 -48.23
C ARG A 5 -10.75 -35.76 -49.30
N ALA A 6 -9.70 -34.99 -49.54
CA ALA A 6 -8.31 -35.41 -49.47
C ALA A 6 -7.65 -35.94 -50.75
N ALA A 7 -6.77 -35.09 -51.30
CA ALA A 7 -5.40 -35.48 -51.60
C ALA A 7 -4.55 -34.19 -51.69
N ARG A 8 -3.63 -33.95 -50.73
CA ARG A 8 -2.16 -34.21 -50.85
C ARG A 8 -1.49 -33.13 -51.70
N LYS A 9 -0.34 -32.54 -51.37
CA LYS A 9 0.69 -32.79 -50.36
C LYS A 9 1.72 -31.66 -50.54
N LYS A 10 2.22 -31.12 -49.41
CA LYS A 10 3.64 -30.83 -49.13
C LYS A 10 4.48 -30.10 -50.20
N LEU A 11 4.91 -28.88 -49.87
CA LEU A 11 6.34 -28.53 -49.91
C LEU A 11 6.65 -27.49 -48.81
N LYS A 12 7.72 -27.74 -48.08
CA LYS A 12 8.23 -27.07 -46.88
C LYS A 12 9.69 -26.71 -47.19
N VAL A 13 10.27 -25.74 -46.45
CA VAL A 13 11.73 -25.46 -46.27
C VAL A 13 12.32 -24.57 -47.40
N PHE A 14 12.96 -23.41 -47.21
CA PHE A 14 13.59 -22.74 -46.05
C PHE A 14 13.77 -21.21 -46.28
N PHE A 15 13.55 -20.43 -45.22
CA PHE A 15 14.36 -19.30 -44.71
C PHE A 15 14.74 -18.10 -45.61
N SER A 16 14.25 -16.90 -45.26
CA SER A 16 14.99 -15.93 -44.42
C SER A 16 14.51 -14.47 -44.57
N LEU A 17 14.21 -13.87 -43.41
CA LEU A 17 14.58 -12.52 -42.97
C LEU A 17 13.90 -11.25 -43.56
N VAL A 18 13.46 -10.44 -42.59
CA VAL A 18 13.46 -8.96 -42.51
C VAL A 18 12.09 -8.25 -42.59
N MET A 19 11.78 -7.62 -41.45
CA MET A 19 10.91 -6.47 -41.20
C MET A 19 9.42 -6.54 -41.55
N LEU A 20 8.60 -6.68 -40.50
CA LEU A 20 7.31 -5.99 -40.45
C LEU A 20 7.29 -5.08 -39.22
N SER A 21 7.38 -3.78 -39.48
CA SER A 21 6.94 -2.73 -38.57
C SER A 21 5.90 -1.87 -39.28
N SER A 22 4.84 -1.58 -38.53
CA SER A 22 3.94 -0.43 -38.59
C SER A 22 2.57 -0.55 -39.28
N LEU A 23 1.58 -0.14 -38.46
CA LEU A 23 0.24 0.41 -38.71
C LEU A 23 -0.91 -0.62 -38.80
N LEU A 24 -1.58 -0.91 -37.67
CA LEU A 24 -2.66 -0.13 -36.99
C LEU A 24 -4.04 -0.32 -37.63
N PHE A 25 -4.91 -1.03 -36.91
CA PHE A 25 -6.34 -0.75 -36.88
C PHE A 25 -6.84 -0.82 -35.43
N SER A 26 -7.47 0.27 -35.04
CA SER A 26 -8.17 0.53 -33.78
C SER A 26 -9.43 -0.32 -33.62
N ALA A 27 -9.60 -0.93 -32.45
CA ALA A 27 -10.90 -1.40 -31.97
C ALA A 27 -11.10 -0.92 -30.52
N ILE A 28 -12.19 -0.19 -30.33
CA ILE A 28 -12.72 0.29 -29.06
C ILE A 28 -13.12 -0.94 -28.22
N GLY A 29 -12.50 -1.10 -27.05
CA GLY A 29 -12.80 -2.17 -26.10
C GLY A 29 -12.94 -1.57 -24.70
N PHE A 30 -14.09 -1.82 -24.09
CA PHE A 30 -14.39 -1.50 -22.69
C PHE A 30 -13.24 -1.93 -21.76
N GLY A 31 -12.91 -1.08 -20.79
CA GLY A 31 -11.83 -1.31 -19.83
C GLY A 31 -11.98 -2.65 -19.13
N VAL A 32 -11.09 -3.57 -19.47
CA VAL A 32 -10.84 -4.80 -18.72
C VAL A 32 -9.85 -4.41 -17.62
N GLU A 33 -10.23 -4.66 -16.38
CA GLU A 33 -9.34 -4.61 -15.22
C GLU A 33 -8.02 -5.34 -15.54
N SER A 34 -6.89 -4.72 -15.19
CA SER A 34 -5.57 -5.32 -15.39
C SER A 34 -5.51 -6.66 -14.65
N THR A 35 -5.55 -7.77 -15.40
CA THR A 35 -5.27 -9.10 -14.86
C THR A 35 -3.80 -9.15 -14.47
N ALA A 36 -3.54 -9.49 -13.21
CA ALA A 36 -2.20 -9.69 -12.69
C ALA A 36 -1.48 -10.79 -13.51
N ASN A 37 -0.28 -10.51 -14.00
CA ASN A 37 0.55 -11.51 -14.67
C ASN A 37 0.92 -12.62 -13.66
N ALA A 38 0.75 -13.88 -14.04
CA ALA A 38 1.12 -15.05 -13.23
C ALA A 38 2.62 -15.07 -12.93
N ALA A 39 3.00 -15.52 -11.72
CA ALA A 39 4.40 -15.71 -11.33
C ALA A 39 5.09 -16.76 -12.23
N ALA A 40 6.39 -16.58 -12.48
CA ALA A 40 7.18 -17.57 -13.21
C ALA A 40 7.35 -18.85 -12.38
N GLY A 41 7.51 -20.00 -13.07
CA GLY A 41 7.68 -21.28 -12.39
C GLY A 41 9.00 -21.42 -11.63
N LEU A 42 9.01 -22.19 -10.54
CA LEU A 42 10.19 -22.35 -9.67
C LEU A 42 11.34 -23.09 -10.38
N GLY A 43 12.52 -22.47 -10.41
CA GLY A 43 13.74 -22.99 -11.04
C GLY A 43 14.81 -23.39 -10.03
N SER A 44 15.99 -23.82 -10.51
CA SER A 44 17.10 -24.25 -9.64
C SER A 44 17.58 -23.17 -8.67
N ALA A 45 17.46 -21.89 -9.03
CA ALA A 45 17.79 -20.77 -8.15
C ALA A 45 16.83 -20.64 -6.96
N ASP A 46 15.63 -21.21 -7.05
CA ASP A 46 14.61 -21.20 -6.00
C ASP A 46 14.79 -22.34 -4.99
N PHE A 47 15.78 -23.22 -5.17
CA PHE A 47 16.02 -24.32 -4.24
C PHE A 47 16.35 -23.82 -2.83
N LEU A 48 15.57 -24.27 -1.84
CA LEU A 48 15.63 -23.78 -0.47
C LEU A 48 16.60 -24.58 0.41
N LYS A 49 17.35 -23.88 1.26
CA LYS A 49 18.07 -24.45 2.41
C LYS A 49 18.01 -23.51 3.60
N THR A 50 18.22 -24.04 4.80
CA THR A 50 18.34 -23.23 6.01
C THR A 50 19.72 -22.58 6.12
N ASN A 51 19.76 -21.39 6.69
CA ASN A 51 20.96 -20.66 7.05
C ASN A 51 20.69 -19.95 8.40
N GLY A 52 21.24 -20.52 9.48
CA GLY A 52 20.86 -20.16 10.84
C GLY A 52 19.35 -20.32 11.05
N THR A 53 18.71 -19.27 11.55
CA THR A 53 17.27 -19.22 11.82
C THR A 53 16.42 -18.84 10.59
N THR A 54 17.01 -18.78 9.39
CA THR A 54 16.31 -18.38 8.15
C THR A 54 16.26 -19.49 7.11
N ILE A 55 15.24 -19.47 6.25
CA ILE A 55 15.14 -20.29 5.03
C ILE A 55 15.55 -19.39 3.86
N ARG A 56 16.42 -19.87 2.96
CA ARG A 56 16.97 -19.07 1.87
C ARG A 56 17.01 -19.81 0.54
N LYS A 57 16.82 -19.05 -0.56
CA LYS A 57 16.99 -19.50 -1.95
C LYS A 57 18.44 -19.83 -2.28
N ALA A 58 18.68 -20.27 -3.52
CA ALA A 58 19.99 -20.55 -4.09
C ALA A 58 20.84 -21.48 -3.20
N ASN A 59 20.22 -22.54 -2.67
CA ASN A 59 20.88 -23.49 -1.77
C ASN A 59 21.40 -22.84 -0.47
N GLY A 60 20.69 -21.84 0.08
CA GLY A 60 20.98 -21.25 1.38
C GLY A 60 21.83 -19.97 1.34
N SER A 61 22.30 -19.56 0.15
CA SER A 61 23.10 -18.34 -0.02
C SER A 61 22.32 -17.14 -0.55
N GLY A 62 21.11 -17.37 -1.07
CA GLY A 62 20.28 -16.34 -1.69
C GLY A 62 19.38 -15.58 -0.71
N GLU A 63 18.33 -15.00 -1.26
CA GLU A 63 17.30 -14.26 -0.52
C GLU A 63 16.60 -15.13 0.53
N THR A 64 16.25 -14.50 1.66
CA THR A 64 15.39 -15.11 2.67
C THR A 64 13.98 -15.31 2.13
N VAL A 65 13.41 -16.49 2.41
CA VAL A 65 12.04 -16.85 2.05
C VAL A 65 11.24 -17.08 3.32
N HIS A 66 10.12 -16.38 3.45
CA HIS A 66 9.10 -16.69 4.45
C HIS A 66 7.98 -17.47 3.76
N LEU A 67 7.83 -18.74 4.13
CA LEU A 67 6.82 -19.62 3.55
C LEU A 67 5.48 -19.31 4.23
N ARG A 68 4.50 -18.81 3.46
CA ARG A 68 3.19 -18.36 3.96
C ARG A 68 2.08 -18.84 3.04
N GLY A 69 1.16 -19.61 3.60
CA GLY A 69 0.08 -20.20 2.83
C GLY A 69 -0.91 -20.98 3.67
N THR A 70 -1.32 -22.14 3.16
CA THR A 70 -2.35 -22.98 3.79
C THR A 70 -2.04 -24.47 3.61
N ASN A 71 -2.86 -25.31 4.22
CA ASN A 71 -2.80 -26.76 4.10
C ASN A 71 -3.78 -27.29 3.04
N ALA A 72 -3.38 -28.33 2.32
CA ALA A 72 -4.26 -29.14 1.49
C ALA A 72 -5.01 -30.22 2.31
N GLY A 73 -5.51 -29.81 3.49
CA GLY A 73 -6.21 -30.70 4.42
C GLY A 73 -7.51 -31.26 3.84
N GLY A 74 -7.87 -32.46 4.27
CA GLY A 74 -9.04 -33.17 3.76
C GLY A 74 -8.88 -33.75 2.35
N TRP A 75 -7.74 -33.60 1.66
CA TRP A 75 -7.58 -34.12 0.29
C TRP A 75 -7.07 -35.56 0.24
N LEU A 76 -5.79 -35.78 0.55
CA LEU A 76 -5.17 -37.11 0.55
C LEU A 76 -5.29 -37.82 1.91
N VAL A 77 -5.72 -37.07 2.93
CA VAL A 77 -6.08 -37.57 4.26
C VAL A 77 -7.52 -37.17 4.52
N GLN A 78 -8.38 -38.14 4.87
CA GLN A 78 -9.78 -37.85 5.17
C GLN A 78 -10.07 -37.88 6.67
N GLU A 79 -10.66 -36.78 7.16
CA GLU A 79 -11.15 -36.61 8.53
C GLU A 79 -12.65 -36.31 8.50
N ASP A 80 -13.42 -36.97 9.38
CA ASP A 80 -14.89 -36.99 9.31
C ASP A 80 -15.54 -35.61 9.47
N TRP A 81 -14.85 -34.70 10.15
CA TRP A 81 -15.30 -33.34 10.46
C TRP A 81 -14.99 -32.37 9.32
N MET A 82 -13.99 -32.67 8.48
CA MET A 82 -13.62 -31.88 7.29
C MET A 82 -14.26 -32.40 6.01
N ASN A 83 -14.69 -33.66 6.00
CA ASN A 83 -15.05 -34.37 4.78
C ASN A 83 -16.46 -34.96 4.84
N PRO A 84 -17.15 -35.02 3.69
CA PRO A 84 -18.52 -35.54 3.62
C PRO A 84 -18.53 -37.07 3.63
N THR A 85 -18.06 -37.68 4.72
CA THR A 85 -18.06 -39.13 4.94
C THR A 85 -18.36 -39.46 6.39
N ASN A 86 -19.10 -40.55 6.66
CA ASN A 86 -19.34 -41.04 8.02
C ASN A 86 -18.29 -42.05 8.50
N ALA A 87 -17.19 -42.19 7.77
CA ALA A 87 -16.06 -42.98 8.21
C ALA A 87 -15.34 -42.27 9.37
N PRO A 88 -14.97 -42.98 10.45
CA PRO A 88 -14.23 -42.38 11.55
C PRO A 88 -12.77 -42.08 11.20
N ASP A 89 -12.20 -42.78 10.21
CA ASP A 89 -10.87 -42.55 9.67
C ASP A 89 -10.75 -43.10 8.24
N GLN A 90 -9.64 -42.78 7.57
CA GLN A 90 -9.37 -43.20 6.20
C GLN A 90 -9.21 -44.72 6.05
N LYS A 91 -8.57 -45.40 7.00
CA LYS A 91 -8.36 -46.85 6.97
C LYS A 91 -9.70 -47.59 6.99
N THR A 92 -10.61 -47.19 7.86
CA THR A 92 -11.97 -47.74 7.99
C THR A 92 -12.76 -47.50 6.72
N MET A 93 -12.67 -46.31 6.13
CA MET A 93 -13.27 -46.03 4.82
C MET A 93 -12.76 -47.01 3.76
N MET A 94 -11.43 -47.14 3.63
CA MET A 94 -10.80 -47.98 2.62
C MET A 94 -11.15 -49.46 2.80
N ASP A 95 -11.07 -49.97 4.04
CA ASP A 95 -11.36 -51.38 4.35
C ASP A 95 -12.84 -51.71 4.17
N THR A 96 -13.74 -50.79 4.54
CA THR A 96 -15.18 -50.97 4.36
C THR A 96 -15.53 -51.01 2.87
N LEU A 97 -15.04 -50.06 2.07
CA LEU A 97 -15.29 -50.05 0.63
C LEU A 97 -14.67 -51.26 -0.07
N LYS A 98 -13.47 -51.70 0.35
CA LYS A 98 -12.86 -52.94 -0.15
C LYS A 98 -13.71 -54.16 0.20
N SER A 99 -14.21 -54.25 1.44
CA SER A 99 -15.05 -55.37 1.86
C SER A 99 -16.38 -55.41 1.10
N ARG A 100 -16.93 -54.25 0.75
CA ARG A 100 -18.22 -54.15 0.05
C ARG A 100 -18.11 -54.35 -1.46
N PHE A 101 -17.05 -53.83 -2.09
CA PHE A 101 -16.98 -53.71 -3.55
C PHE A 101 -15.67 -54.25 -4.17
N GLY A 102 -14.71 -54.67 -3.36
CA GLY A 102 -13.37 -55.09 -3.80
C GLY A 102 -12.40 -53.91 -3.97
N ALA A 103 -11.10 -54.23 -3.96
CA ALA A 103 -10.02 -53.22 -3.96
C ALA A 103 -10.05 -52.29 -5.19
N ALA A 104 -10.30 -52.84 -6.38
CA ALA A 104 -10.36 -52.05 -7.61
C ALA A 104 -11.48 -50.99 -7.58
N VAL A 105 -12.66 -51.33 -7.05
CA VAL A 105 -13.78 -50.38 -6.94
C VAL A 105 -13.53 -49.37 -5.82
N ARG A 106 -12.97 -49.79 -4.68
CA ARG A 106 -12.51 -48.85 -3.64
C ARG A 106 -11.58 -47.80 -4.25
N ASP A 107 -10.54 -48.24 -4.95
CA ASP A 107 -9.53 -47.33 -5.51
C ASP A 107 -10.14 -46.36 -6.52
N GLN A 108 -11.10 -46.81 -7.34
CA GLN A 108 -11.86 -45.93 -8.23
C GLN A 108 -12.67 -44.88 -7.48
N LEU A 109 -13.40 -45.26 -6.42
CA LEU A 109 -14.21 -44.35 -5.63
C LEU A 109 -13.35 -43.31 -4.89
N VAL A 110 -12.25 -43.75 -4.27
CA VAL A 110 -11.29 -42.83 -3.63
C VAL A 110 -10.68 -41.88 -4.66
N ALA A 111 -10.32 -42.37 -5.85
CA ALA A 111 -9.82 -41.52 -6.92
C ALA A 111 -10.85 -40.48 -7.38
N ILE A 112 -12.14 -40.82 -7.45
CA ILE A 112 -13.21 -39.86 -7.76
C ILE A 112 -13.25 -38.74 -6.71
N TYR A 113 -13.16 -39.08 -5.43
CA TYR A 113 -13.08 -38.07 -4.38
C TYR A 113 -11.86 -37.17 -4.56
N GLU A 114 -10.66 -37.75 -4.69
CA GLU A 114 -9.41 -37.01 -4.80
C GLU A 114 -9.38 -36.12 -6.06
N ASP A 115 -9.86 -36.61 -7.20
CA ASP A 115 -9.88 -35.87 -8.48
C ASP A 115 -10.86 -34.69 -8.48
N ASN A 116 -11.89 -34.72 -7.62
CA ASN A 116 -12.87 -33.64 -7.50
C ASN A 116 -12.60 -32.71 -6.31
N TYR A 117 -11.98 -33.21 -5.23
CA TYR A 117 -11.72 -32.40 -4.04
C TYR A 117 -10.64 -31.35 -4.29
N TRP A 118 -9.60 -31.65 -5.05
CA TRP A 118 -8.57 -30.68 -5.40
C TRP A 118 -8.35 -30.67 -6.91
N THR A 119 -8.42 -29.48 -7.51
CA THR A 119 -8.43 -29.27 -8.96
C THR A 119 -7.44 -28.17 -9.35
N THR A 120 -7.27 -27.93 -10.65
CA THR A 120 -6.40 -26.84 -11.12
C THR A 120 -6.86 -25.46 -10.66
N GLN A 121 -8.18 -25.28 -10.48
CA GLN A 121 -8.79 -24.06 -9.96
C GLN A 121 -8.24 -23.71 -8.57
N ASP A 122 -7.97 -24.72 -7.75
CA ASP A 122 -7.52 -24.50 -6.38
C ASP A 122 -6.11 -23.89 -6.35
N PHE A 123 -5.21 -24.33 -7.22
CA PHE A 123 -3.90 -23.68 -7.36
C PHE A 123 -3.99 -22.25 -7.89
N ASP A 124 -4.93 -21.97 -8.80
CA ASP A 124 -5.18 -20.60 -9.29
C ASP A 124 -5.70 -19.69 -8.17
N ASN A 125 -6.57 -20.21 -7.30
CA ASN A 125 -7.07 -19.49 -6.14
C ASN A 125 -5.93 -19.16 -5.15
N LEU A 126 -5.07 -20.14 -4.84
CA LEU A 126 -3.92 -19.95 -3.96
C LEU A 126 -2.96 -18.87 -4.50
N ALA A 127 -2.65 -18.93 -5.79
CA ALA A 127 -1.84 -17.93 -6.46
C ALA A 127 -2.51 -16.54 -6.46
N GLY A 128 -3.82 -16.48 -6.71
CA GLY A 128 -4.61 -15.23 -6.68
C GLY A 128 -4.74 -14.61 -5.28
N MET A 129 -4.58 -15.41 -4.23
CA MET A 129 -4.46 -14.93 -2.85
C MET A 129 -3.05 -14.41 -2.52
N GLY A 130 -2.03 -14.80 -3.29
CA GLY A 130 -0.64 -14.42 -3.07
C GLY A 130 0.13 -15.35 -2.14
N MET A 131 -0.29 -16.62 -2.02
CA MET A 131 0.45 -17.63 -1.26
C MET A 131 1.71 -18.05 -1.99
N ASN A 132 2.76 -18.43 -1.25
CA ASN A 132 3.99 -18.97 -1.82
C ASN A 132 4.32 -20.39 -1.34
N VAL A 133 3.50 -20.99 -0.47
CA VAL A 133 3.66 -22.38 -0.03
C VAL A 133 2.31 -23.07 0.14
N VAL A 134 2.26 -24.37 -0.06
CA VAL A 134 1.18 -25.24 0.41
C VAL A 134 1.78 -26.46 1.11
N ARG A 135 1.33 -26.76 2.32
CA ARG A 135 1.65 -28.03 3.00
C ARG A 135 0.67 -29.08 2.50
N LEU A 136 1.21 -30.23 2.06
CA LEU A 136 0.48 -31.33 1.45
C LEU A 136 0.52 -32.54 2.39
N PRO A 137 -0.51 -32.71 3.24
CA PRO A 137 -0.70 -33.92 4.03
C PRO A 137 -0.95 -35.13 3.13
N PHE A 138 -0.26 -36.24 3.36
CA PHE A 138 -0.55 -37.55 2.75
C PHE A 138 -0.24 -38.70 3.71
N THR A 139 -0.80 -39.88 3.43
CA THR A 139 -0.54 -41.11 4.18
C THR A 139 0.21 -42.14 3.33
N TYR A 140 0.78 -43.15 3.98
CA TYR A 140 1.33 -44.32 3.28
C TYR A 140 0.28 -44.99 2.35
N MET A 141 -1.01 -44.94 2.72
CA MET A 141 -2.11 -45.55 1.96
C MET A 141 -2.33 -44.88 0.60
N ASN A 142 -1.90 -43.63 0.42
CA ASN A 142 -1.92 -42.97 -0.89
C ASN A 142 -0.87 -43.58 -1.83
N LEU A 143 0.30 -43.95 -1.30
CA LEU A 143 1.47 -44.38 -2.08
C LEU A 143 1.62 -45.90 -2.21
N THR A 144 1.04 -46.68 -1.30
CA THR A 144 1.23 -48.14 -1.27
C THR A 144 -0.05 -48.95 -1.46
N ASP A 145 0.08 -50.13 -2.04
CA ASP A 145 -0.98 -51.14 -2.05
C ASP A 145 -1.23 -51.71 -0.65
N ASP A 146 -2.23 -52.57 -0.52
CA ASP A 146 -2.62 -53.17 0.76
C ASP A 146 -1.54 -54.08 1.38
N ASN A 147 -0.52 -54.46 0.61
CA ASN A 147 0.62 -55.24 1.11
C ASN A 147 1.78 -54.34 1.56
N GLY A 148 1.69 -53.04 1.31
CA GLY A 148 2.74 -52.05 1.59
C GLY A 148 3.78 -51.91 0.48
N ASN A 149 3.53 -52.42 -0.73
CA ASN A 149 4.37 -52.14 -1.89
C ASN A 149 3.96 -50.82 -2.53
N LEU A 150 4.89 -50.07 -3.11
CA LEU A 150 4.55 -48.88 -3.90
C LEU A 150 3.55 -49.23 -5.02
N LYS A 151 2.50 -48.42 -5.16
CA LYS A 151 1.58 -48.50 -6.30
C LYS A 151 2.32 -48.17 -7.60
N VAL A 152 1.84 -48.73 -8.71
CA VAL A 152 2.36 -48.42 -10.05
C VAL A 152 2.29 -46.92 -10.36
N ASP A 153 1.29 -46.23 -9.82
CA ASP A 153 1.03 -44.81 -9.99
C ASP A 153 1.24 -43.98 -8.71
N ALA A 154 2.04 -44.49 -7.75
CA ALA A 154 2.25 -43.87 -6.44
C ALA A 154 2.56 -42.36 -6.51
N TRP A 155 3.36 -41.95 -7.51
CA TRP A 155 3.82 -40.57 -7.65
C TRP A 155 2.83 -39.64 -8.36
N LYS A 156 1.85 -40.18 -9.09
CA LYS A 156 1.01 -39.44 -10.03
C LYS A 156 0.38 -38.19 -9.42
N ARG A 157 -0.11 -38.27 -8.18
CA ARG A 157 -0.79 -37.16 -7.51
C ARG A 157 0.18 -36.15 -6.90
N LEU A 158 1.24 -36.63 -6.25
CA LEU A 158 2.26 -35.75 -5.68
C LEU A 158 2.96 -34.98 -6.80
N ASP A 159 3.32 -35.63 -7.91
CA ASP A 159 3.92 -34.97 -9.09
C ASP A 159 2.98 -33.94 -9.70
N TRP A 160 1.70 -34.26 -9.85
CA TRP A 160 0.71 -33.33 -10.37
C TRP A 160 0.57 -32.10 -9.46
N PHE A 161 0.54 -32.29 -8.15
CA PHE A 161 0.44 -31.22 -7.18
C PHE A 161 1.68 -30.32 -7.19
N VAL A 162 2.87 -30.93 -7.03
CA VAL A 162 4.16 -30.23 -7.06
C VAL A 162 4.36 -29.47 -8.37
N SER A 163 4.00 -30.07 -9.51
CA SER A 163 4.09 -29.41 -10.81
C SER A 163 3.13 -28.22 -10.92
N ASN A 164 1.89 -28.32 -10.43
CA ASN A 164 0.94 -27.21 -10.52
C ASN A 164 1.30 -26.05 -9.59
N CYS A 165 1.79 -26.35 -8.38
CA CYS A 165 2.35 -25.35 -7.48
C CYS A 165 3.59 -24.69 -8.09
N SER A 166 4.53 -25.48 -8.61
CA SER A 166 5.76 -24.99 -9.24
C SER A 166 5.45 -23.99 -10.36
N GLN A 167 4.53 -24.31 -11.28
CA GLN A 167 4.12 -23.44 -12.39
C GLN A 167 3.57 -22.08 -11.96
N ARG A 168 3.20 -21.93 -10.69
CA ARG A 168 2.62 -20.71 -10.09
C ARG A 168 3.56 -20.06 -9.06
N GLY A 169 4.81 -20.51 -8.97
CA GLY A 169 5.77 -19.96 -8.00
C GLY A 169 5.48 -20.38 -6.54
N ILE A 170 4.73 -21.47 -6.33
CA ILE A 170 4.31 -21.95 -5.01
C ILE A 170 5.16 -23.17 -4.65
N TYR A 171 5.78 -23.16 -3.47
CA TYR A 171 6.48 -24.31 -2.91
C TYR A 171 5.50 -25.32 -2.30
N VAL A 172 5.95 -26.56 -2.17
CA VAL A 172 5.22 -27.63 -1.50
C VAL A 172 6.04 -28.16 -0.33
N ILE A 173 5.41 -28.26 0.84
CA ILE A 173 5.93 -29.07 1.94
C ILE A 173 5.24 -30.43 1.87
N LEU A 174 6.02 -31.50 1.74
CA LEU A 174 5.50 -32.86 1.70
C LEU A 174 5.42 -33.39 3.13
N ASP A 175 4.20 -33.58 3.63
CA ASP A 175 3.90 -33.97 5.00
C ASP A 175 3.40 -35.42 5.06
N MET A 176 4.19 -36.29 5.70
CA MET A 176 3.75 -37.64 6.06
C MET A 176 2.80 -37.57 7.25
N HIS A 177 1.56 -37.30 6.93
CA HIS A 177 0.47 -37.15 7.89
C HIS A 177 0.05 -38.49 8.51
N GLY A 178 0.27 -39.61 7.81
CA GLY A 178 -0.06 -40.96 8.28
C GLY A 178 0.98 -42.00 7.92
N ALA A 179 1.74 -42.47 8.92
CA ALA A 179 2.74 -43.54 8.75
C ALA A 179 2.14 -44.95 8.95
N PHE A 180 2.90 -46.00 8.58
CA PHE A 180 2.46 -47.38 8.81
C PHE A 180 2.18 -47.64 10.29
N GLY A 181 0.98 -48.11 10.60
CA GLY A 181 0.53 -48.39 11.98
C GLY A 181 0.21 -47.13 12.80
N SER A 182 0.13 -45.96 12.18
CA SER A 182 -0.12 -44.67 12.84
C SER A 182 0.95 -44.25 13.87
N GLN A 183 1.41 -43.02 13.74
CA GLN A 183 2.36 -42.41 14.67
C GLN A 183 1.71 -41.90 15.96
N ASN A 184 0.39 -41.73 16.00
CA ASN A 184 -0.31 -41.13 17.14
C ASN A 184 -1.64 -41.81 17.50
N GLY A 185 -2.18 -42.67 16.63
CA GLY A 185 -3.43 -43.40 16.82
C GLY A 185 -4.68 -42.54 16.76
N MET A 186 -4.61 -41.39 16.09
CA MET A 186 -5.71 -40.45 15.89
C MET A 186 -6.23 -40.51 14.45
N ASP A 187 -7.44 -40.03 14.23
CA ASP A 187 -8.13 -40.02 12.92
C ASP A 187 -7.33 -39.30 11.83
N HIS A 188 -6.71 -38.17 12.16
CA HIS A 188 -5.87 -37.41 11.22
C HIS A 188 -4.60 -38.17 10.78
N SER A 189 -4.17 -39.23 11.47
CA SER A 189 -3.13 -40.13 10.91
C SER A 189 -3.67 -41.11 9.84
N GLY A 190 -4.97 -41.09 9.61
CA GLY A 190 -5.70 -42.00 8.75
C GLY A 190 -6.08 -43.34 9.41
N GLU A 191 -5.64 -43.61 10.63
CA GLU A 191 -5.93 -44.87 11.35
C GLU A 191 -6.04 -44.65 12.86
N ILE A 192 -7.25 -44.77 13.41
CA ILE A 192 -7.48 -44.74 14.86
C ILE A 192 -7.04 -46.07 15.45
N ASN A 193 -6.00 -46.04 16.29
CA ASN A 193 -5.52 -47.20 17.05
C ASN A 193 -4.97 -46.77 18.41
N ASP A 194 -4.07 -47.52 19.05
CA ASP A 194 -3.51 -47.17 20.37
C ASP A 194 -2.35 -46.14 20.32
N GLY A 195 -1.86 -45.81 19.12
CA GLY A 195 -0.73 -44.91 18.87
C GLY A 195 0.65 -45.54 19.03
N ASN A 196 0.73 -46.83 19.38
CA ASN A 196 2.01 -47.51 19.65
C ASN A 196 2.51 -48.35 18.47
N GLN A 197 1.66 -48.66 17.49
CA GLN A 197 1.99 -49.68 16.50
C GLN A 197 3.10 -49.27 15.53
N LEU A 198 3.27 -47.98 15.22
CA LEU A 198 4.44 -47.51 14.47
C LEU A 198 5.71 -47.84 15.26
N TYR A 199 5.85 -47.34 16.49
CA TYR A 199 7.09 -47.44 17.27
C TYR A 199 7.40 -48.87 17.76
N GLY A 200 6.36 -49.62 18.12
CA GLY A 200 6.47 -50.97 18.67
C GLY A 200 6.71 -52.07 17.63
N SER A 201 6.48 -51.79 16.34
CA SER A 201 6.63 -52.77 15.26
C SER A 201 7.86 -52.48 14.40
N PRO A 202 8.91 -53.32 14.45
CA PRO A 202 10.06 -53.19 13.55
C PRO A 202 9.65 -53.17 12.07
N SER A 203 8.60 -53.91 11.70
CA SER A 203 8.10 -53.93 10.32
C SER A 203 7.47 -52.60 9.92
N ASN A 204 6.69 -51.95 10.79
CA ASN A 204 6.06 -50.68 10.46
C ASN A 204 7.11 -49.56 10.35
N ARG A 205 8.07 -49.53 11.28
CA ARG A 205 9.22 -48.62 11.22
C ARG A 205 9.98 -48.76 9.92
N GLU A 206 10.37 -49.99 9.55
CA GLU A 206 11.13 -50.23 8.33
C GLU A 206 10.34 -49.84 7.07
N LYS A 207 9.04 -50.12 7.01
CA LYS A 207 8.18 -49.70 5.89
C LYS A 207 8.12 -48.17 5.77
N THR A 208 7.97 -47.46 6.89
CA THR A 208 7.98 -45.98 6.92
C THR A 208 9.34 -45.42 6.49
N LEU A 209 10.45 -45.99 6.99
CA LEU A 209 11.81 -45.61 6.59
C LEU A 209 12.05 -45.82 5.08
N ALA A 210 11.69 -46.99 4.56
CA ALA A 210 11.83 -47.33 3.15
C ALA A 210 10.95 -46.45 2.25
N LEU A 211 9.76 -46.05 2.71
CA LEU A 211 8.90 -45.13 1.99
C LEU A 211 9.53 -43.73 1.92
N TRP A 212 10.09 -43.22 3.02
CA TRP A 212 10.82 -41.95 3.03
C TRP A 212 12.06 -41.96 2.13
N GLU A 213 12.79 -43.08 2.05
CA GLU A 213 13.87 -43.20 1.07
C GLU A 213 13.37 -43.03 -0.37
N LYS A 214 12.21 -43.61 -0.68
CA LYS A 214 11.62 -43.53 -2.03
C LYS A 214 11.11 -42.13 -2.34
N ILE A 215 10.51 -41.44 -1.38
CA ILE A 215 10.06 -40.05 -1.53
C ILE A 215 11.27 -39.13 -1.74
N ALA A 216 12.31 -39.26 -0.90
CA ALA A 216 13.53 -38.47 -1.04
C ALA A 216 14.26 -38.75 -2.36
N GLU A 217 14.37 -40.02 -2.76
CA GLU A 217 14.95 -40.41 -4.06
C GLU A 217 14.17 -39.79 -5.25
N HIS A 218 12.85 -39.75 -5.17
CA HIS A 218 11.99 -39.24 -6.25
C HIS A 218 12.01 -37.71 -6.38
N PHE A 219 12.00 -36.98 -5.25
CA PHE A 219 11.95 -35.51 -5.25
C PHE A 219 13.32 -34.81 -5.14
N ASN A 220 14.42 -35.56 -5.02
CA ASN A 220 15.76 -35.00 -4.93
C ASN A 220 16.04 -34.01 -6.07
N GLY A 221 16.47 -32.81 -5.70
CA GLY A 221 16.82 -31.75 -6.64
C GLY A 221 15.62 -30.98 -7.22
N ASN A 222 14.38 -31.34 -6.87
CA ASN A 222 13.20 -30.59 -7.28
C ASN A 222 13.04 -29.30 -6.43
N PRO A 223 13.23 -28.10 -7.01
CA PRO A 223 13.19 -26.85 -6.25
C PRO A 223 11.78 -26.46 -5.77
N ALA A 224 10.72 -27.07 -6.31
CA ALA A 224 9.36 -26.80 -5.88
C ALA A 224 9.02 -27.46 -4.54
N VAL A 225 9.76 -28.49 -4.13
CA VAL A 225 9.64 -29.05 -2.79
C VAL A 225 10.47 -28.21 -1.82
N ALA A 226 9.82 -27.52 -0.89
CA ALA A 226 10.51 -26.72 0.13
C ALA A 226 11.21 -27.60 1.17
N GLY A 227 10.57 -28.71 1.55
CA GLY A 227 11.09 -29.63 2.53
C GLY A 227 10.17 -30.83 2.77
N TYR A 228 10.69 -31.75 3.57
CA TYR A 228 10.03 -32.98 4.00
C TYR A 228 9.61 -32.84 5.46
N ASP A 229 8.31 -32.75 5.71
CA ASP A 229 7.75 -32.87 7.05
C ASP A 229 7.50 -34.34 7.37
N ILE A 230 8.33 -34.87 8.28
CA ILE A 230 8.63 -36.30 8.29
C ILE A 230 7.59 -37.17 9.01
N LEU A 231 6.89 -36.60 9.99
CA LEU A 231 5.78 -37.25 10.69
C LEU A 231 4.94 -36.19 11.39
N ASN A 232 3.65 -36.17 11.05
CA ASN A 232 2.70 -35.26 11.66
C ASN A 232 2.31 -35.65 13.09
N GLU A 233 2.35 -34.72 14.04
CA GLU A 233 1.95 -34.88 15.45
C GLU A 233 2.30 -36.26 16.06
N PRO A 234 3.58 -36.66 16.13
CA PRO A 234 3.94 -38.06 16.35
C PRO A 234 3.93 -38.52 17.81
N GLY A 235 3.52 -37.67 18.73
CA GLY A 235 3.30 -38.12 20.11
C GLY A 235 2.17 -39.14 20.17
N ILE A 236 2.33 -40.18 20.99
CA ILE A 236 1.28 -41.16 21.21
C ILE A 236 0.02 -40.42 21.70
N LYS A 237 -1.09 -40.55 20.98
CA LYS A 237 -2.33 -39.81 21.22
C LYS A 237 -2.17 -38.29 21.16
N ALA A 238 -1.39 -37.81 20.19
CA ALA A 238 -1.08 -36.39 19.97
C ALA A 238 -0.49 -35.69 21.21
N ALA A 239 0.23 -36.46 22.04
CA ALA A 239 0.96 -35.93 23.19
C ALA A 239 2.26 -35.22 22.77
N ALA A 240 2.96 -34.65 23.75
CA ALA A 240 4.31 -34.14 23.53
C ALA A 240 5.26 -35.24 23.03
N THR A 241 6.16 -34.89 22.11
CA THR A 241 7.20 -35.81 21.66
C THR A 241 8.30 -35.96 22.71
N THR A 242 8.94 -37.13 22.70
CA THR A 242 10.01 -37.53 23.63
C THR A 242 11.17 -38.13 22.86
N SER A 243 12.21 -38.61 23.57
CA SER A 243 13.33 -39.31 22.93
C SER A 243 12.89 -40.48 22.04
N LEU A 244 11.77 -41.14 22.33
CA LEU A 244 11.22 -42.20 21.47
C LEU A 244 10.97 -41.71 20.04
N GLN A 245 10.32 -40.55 19.91
CA GLN A 245 10.03 -39.93 18.61
C GLN A 245 11.31 -39.36 18.00
N TRP A 246 12.15 -38.69 18.80
CA TRP A 246 13.38 -38.06 18.30
C TRP A 246 14.40 -39.09 17.77
N ASP A 247 14.49 -40.26 18.40
CA ASP A 247 15.31 -41.37 17.91
C ASP A 247 14.82 -41.86 16.55
N PHE A 248 13.50 -41.94 16.36
CA PHE A 248 12.94 -42.32 15.08
C PHE A 248 13.07 -41.22 14.01
N TYR A 249 12.94 -39.95 14.38
CA TYR A 249 13.29 -38.81 13.52
C TYR A 249 14.72 -38.90 13.02
N ASN A 250 15.66 -39.27 13.89
CA ASN A 250 17.06 -39.44 13.51
C ASN A 250 17.25 -40.59 12.51
N GLU A 251 16.51 -41.68 12.63
CA GLU A 251 16.53 -42.77 11.65
C GLU A 251 15.98 -42.32 10.30
N ILE A 252 14.83 -41.65 10.27
CA ILE A 252 14.24 -41.09 9.04
C ILE A 252 15.21 -40.08 8.40
N TYR A 253 15.75 -39.16 9.20
CA TYR A 253 16.73 -38.16 8.74
C TYR A 253 17.91 -38.80 8.04
N LYS A 254 18.50 -39.86 8.63
CA LYS A 254 19.64 -40.57 8.03
C LYS A 254 19.27 -41.26 6.72
N ARG A 255 18.08 -41.86 6.65
CA ARG A 255 17.55 -42.50 5.43
C ARG A 255 17.31 -41.48 4.32
N ILE A 256 16.70 -40.35 4.65
CA ILE A 256 16.52 -39.23 3.71
C ILE A 256 17.88 -38.73 3.24
N ARG A 257 18.81 -38.40 4.16
CA ARG A 257 20.14 -37.87 3.81
C ARG A 257 20.99 -38.80 2.96
N ALA A 258 20.74 -40.11 3.02
CA ALA A 258 21.40 -41.08 2.14
C ALA A 258 20.89 -41.02 0.68
N LYS A 259 19.71 -40.45 0.44
CA LYS A 259 19.09 -40.29 -0.89
C LYS A 259 19.08 -38.84 -1.37
N ASP A 260 18.99 -37.91 -0.44
CA ASP A 260 18.87 -36.47 -0.66
C ASP A 260 19.61 -35.67 0.43
N SER A 261 20.74 -35.10 0.04
CA SER A 261 21.59 -34.29 0.92
C SER A 261 21.14 -32.84 1.05
N ASN A 262 20.14 -32.39 0.29
CA ASN A 262 19.91 -30.97 0.02
C ASN A 262 18.56 -30.44 0.51
N HIS A 263 17.47 -31.20 0.41
CA HIS A 263 16.16 -30.70 0.86
C HIS A 263 16.10 -30.50 2.37
N ILE A 264 15.33 -29.50 2.81
CA ILE A 264 15.07 -29.25 4.23
C ILE A 264 14.33 -30.45 4.82
N VAL A 265 14.72 -30.89 6.02
CA VAL A 265 13.96 -31.87 6.80
C VAL A 265 13.28 -31.16 7.95
N ILE A 266 11.96 -31.23 8.03
CA ILE A 266 11.15 -30.55 9.02
C ILE A 266 10.82 -31.55 10.13
N MET A 267 11.06 -31.14 11.37
CA MET A 267 10.85 -31.93 12.59
C MET A 267 9.71 -31.29 13.38
N GLU A 268 8.65 -32.05 13.63
CA GLU A 268 7.42 -31.51 14.21
C GLU A 268 7.26 -31.87 15.69
N SER A 269 6.60 -31.00 16.45
CA SER A 269 5.94 -31.42 17.67
C SER A 269 4.78 -30.51 18.01
N CYS A 270 3.71 -31.10 18.54
CA CYS A 270 2.79 -30.40 19.44
C CYS A 270 3.36 -30.45 20.87
N TRP A 271 3.26 -29.46 21.74
CA TRP A 271 2.61 -28.14 21.66
C TRP A 271 3.56 -26.99 21.97
N ASP A 272 4.77 -27.31 22.45
CA ASP A 272 5.74 -26.36 23.00
C ASP A 272 7.14 -26.68 22.46
N ALA A 273 8.00 -25.68 22.38
CA ALA A 273 9.36 -25.81 21.89
C ALA A 273 10.20 -26.83 22.67
N GLY A 274 9.96 -26.95 23.97
CA GLY A 274 10.61 -27.97 24.81
C GLY A 274 10.30 -29.42 24.44
N ASN A 275 9.34 -29.66 23.55
CA ASN A 275 9.03 -31.00 23.07
C ASN A 275 9.95 -31.44 21.92
N LEU A 276 10.79 -30.56 21.36
CA LEU A 276 11.83 -30.96 20.40
C LEU A 276 13.22 -30.88 21.05
N PRO A 277 14.19 -31.70 20.63
CA PRO A 277 15.54 -31.67 21.20
C PRO A 277 16.35 -30.51 20.61
N ASN A 278 17.51 -30.20 21.18
CA ASN A 278 18.47 -29.35 20.47
C ASN A 278 19.01 -30.10 19.23
N PRO A 279 19.01 -29.51 18.01
CA PRO A 279 19.47 -30.20 16.80
C PRO A 279 20.89 -30.79 16.91
N SER A 280 21.76 -30.15 17.69
CA SER A 280 23.15 -30.60 17.90
C SER A 280 23.25 -31.95 18.62
N GLN A 281 22.23 -32.35 19.39
CA GLN A 281 22.19 -33.64 20.08
C GLN A 281 22.23 -34.83 19.09
N TYR A 282 21.64 -34.66 17.92
CA TYR A 282 21.59 -35.68 16.86
C TYR A 282 22.47 -35.33 15.65
N GLY A 283 23.11 -34.16 15.66
CA GLY A 283 23.92 -33.66 14.54
C GLY A 283 23.09 -33.27 13.32
N TRP A 284 21.83 -32.86 13.51
CA TRP A 284 20.96 -32.47 12.42
C TRP A 284 21.36 -31.13 11.81
N THR A 285 21.49 -31.11 10.48
CA THR A 285 21.71 -29.90 9.69
C THR A 285 20.65 -29.75 8.62
N ASN A 286 20.41 -28.51 8.19
CA ASN A 286 19.39 -28.16 7.21
C ASN A 286 18.00 -28.65 7.64
N VAL A 287 17.63 -28.30 8.88
CA VAL A 287 16.35 -28.66 9.50
C VAL A 287 15.56 -27.43 9.93
N VAL A 288 14.24 -27.58 9.95
CA VAL A 288 13.26 -26.59 10.42
C VAL A 288 12.45 -27.25 11.52
N TYR A 289 12.09 -26.50 12.56
CA TYR A 289 11.19 -27.00 13.61
C TYR A 289 9.77 -26.49 13.36
N GLU A 290 8.83 -27.42 13.40
CA GLU A 290 7.41 -27.20 13.12
C GLU A 290 6.57 -27.39 14.39
N TYR A 291 5.57 -26.52 14.56
CA TYR A 291 4.64 -26.52 15.69
C TYR A 291 3.21 -26.26 15.25
N HIS A 292 2.25 -26.86 15.95
CA HIS A 292 0.81 -26.61 15.75
C HIS A 292 0.21 -25.84 16.92
N TYR A 293 -0.44 -24.72 16.62
CA TYR A 293 -0.94 -23.78 17.62
C TYR A 293 -2.44 -23.57 17.51
N TYR A 294 -3.15 -24.16 18.46
CA TYR A 294 -4.61 -24.12 18.56
C TYR A 294 -5.02 -23.60 19.96
N PRO A 295 -5.51 -22.34 20.08
CA PRO A 295 -5.83 -21.74 21.38
C PRO A 295 -7.20 -22.20 21.91
N TRP A 296 -7.38 -23.51 22.12
CA TRP A 296 -8.65 -24.14 22.50
C TRP A 296 -9.28 -23.57 23.76
N ASP A 297 -8.50 -23.14 24.74
CA ASP A 297 -9.04 -22.52 25.97
C ASP A 297 -9.56 -21.08 25.75
N ALA A 298 -9.38 -20.52 24.55
CA ALA A 298 -9.71 -19.14 24.21
C ALA A 298 -10.51 -19.02 22.89
N VAL A 299 -11.28 -20.04 22.50
CA VAL A 299 -12.08 -20.04 21.24
C VAL A 299 -12.88 -18.75 21.04
N SER A 300 -13.52 -18.24 22.10
CA SER A 300 -14.37 -17.04 22.07
C SER A 300 -13.69 -15.76 22.57
N SER A 301 -12.37 -15.77 22.79
CA SER A 301 -11.64 -14.67 23.43
C SER A 301 -10.45 -14.19 22.60
N THR A 302 -10.61 -13.09 21.88
CA THR A 302 -9.52 -12.45 21.11
C THR A 302 -8.26 -12.21 21.95
N SER A 303 -8.41 -11.63 23.14
CA SER A 303 -7.27 -11.33 24.03
C SER A 303 -6.66 -12.60 24.64
N GLY A 304 -7.47 -13.64 24.87
CA GLY A 304 -6.99 -14.95 25.31
C GLY A 304 -6.13 -15.61 24.24
N GLN A 305 -6.57 -15.60 22.98
CA GLN A 305 -5.79 -16.12 21.85
C GLN A 305 -4.50 -15.33 21.63
N ALA A 306 -4.55 -13.99 21.71
CA ALA A 306 -3.36 -13.16 21.62
C ALA A 306 -2.34 -13.48 22.74
N SER A 307 -2.82 -13.72 23.96
CA SER A 307 -1.98 -14.11 25.10
C SER A 307 -1.36 -15.50 24.91
N TYR A 308 -2.13 -16.44 24.34
CA TYR A 308 -1.63 -17.76 23.97
C TYR A 308 -0.52 -17.66 22.92
N ILE A 309 -0.71 -16.90 21.84
CA ILE A 309 0.34 -16.74 20.82
C ILE A 309 1.57 -16.05 21.39
N ALA A 310 1.40 -15.03 22.23
CA ALA A 310 2.52 -14.36 22.90
C ALA A 310 3.32 -15.32 23.80
N SER A 311 2.66 -16.27 24.47
CA SER A 311 3.36 -17.27 25.28
C SER A 311 4.17 -18.24 24.42
N LYS A 312 3.68 -18.62 23.22
CA LYS A 312 4.43 -19.44 22.26
C LYS A 312 5.66 -18.73 21.72
N VAL A 313 5.58 -17.42 21.49
CA VAL A 313 6.75 -16.59 21.15
C VAL A 313 7.79 -16.63 22.27
N ALA A 314 7.36 -16.43 23.52
CA ALA A 314 8.25 -16.48 24.67
C ALA A 314 8.90 -17.86 24.84
N ASP A 315 8.15 -18.94 24.62
CA ASP A 315 8.62 -20.32 24.71
C ASP A 315 9.70 -20.62 23.67
N ILE A 316 9.42 -20.37 22.38
CA ILE A 316 10.42 -20.57 21.30
C ILE A 316 11.66 -19.70 21.53
N THR A 317 11.49 -18.45 21.97
CA THR A 317 12.61 -17.55 22.29
C THR A 317 13.47 -18.06 23.43
N SER A 318 12.85 -18.67 24.45
CA SER A 318 13.55 -19.23 25.60
C SER A 318 14.44 -20.41 25.21
N TYR A 319 13.95 -21.31 24.34
CA TYR A 319 14.72 -22.46 23.89
C TYR A 319 15.77 -22.12 22.83
N ASN A 320 15.44 -21.21 21.90
CA ASN A 320 16.36 -20.66 20.90
C ASN A 320 17.25 -21.73 20.22
N TYR A 321 16.63 -22.73 19.59
CA TYR A 321 17.35 -23.86 18.99
C TYR A 321 18.25 -23.50 17.80
N GLY A 322 18.25 -22.25 17.34
CA GLY A 322 19.11 -21.78 16.26
C GLY A 322 18.72 -22.29 14.87
N VAL A 323 17.50 -22.80 14.71
CA VAL A 323 16.91 -23.26 13.44
C VAL A 323 15.66 -22.45 13.10
N PRO A 324 15.24 -22.40 11.83
CA PRO A 324 14.02 -21.68 11.48
C PRO A 324 12.79 -22.30 12.14
N THR A 325 11.83 -21.45 12.45
CA THR A 325 10.52 -21.84 13.01
C THR A 325 9.46 -21.79 11.92
N TYR A 326 8.67 -22.85 11.88
CA TYR A 326 7.51 -22.99 11.01
C TYR A 326 6.27 -23.32 11.86
N ILE A 327 5.19 -22.59 11.66
CA ILE A 327 3.88 -22.92 12.25
C ILE A 327 3.08 -23.67 11.19
N GLY A 328 3.19 -25.00 11.22
CA GLY A 328 2.57 -25.92 10.26
C GLY A 328 1.07 -25.84 10.21
N GLU A 329 0.49 -25.64 11.39
CA GLU A 329 -0.94 -25.56 11.55
C GLU A 329 -1.34 -24.56 12.62
N PHE A 330 -2.34 -23.75 12.31
CA PHE A 330 -3.02 -22.92 13.30
C PHE A 330 -4.40 -22.50 12.77
N THR A 331 -5.27 -22.17 13.71
CA THR A 331 -6.48 -21.37 13.47
C THR A 331 -6.63 -20.33 14.57
N SER A 332 -7.38 -19.26 14.31
CA SER A 332 -7.81 -18.30 15.33
C SER A 332 -9.34 -18.31 15.53
N PHE A 333 -9.97 -19.44 15.20
CA PHE A 333 -11.41 -19.68 15.31
C PHE A 333 -12.22 -18.52 14.68
N ASP A 334 -13.39 -18.20 15.24
CA ASP A 334 -14.24 -17.12 14.74
C ASP A 334 -13.79 -15.71 15.22
N GLN A 335 -12.55 -15.52 15.68
CA GLN A 335 -12.07 -14.22 16.19
C GLN A 335 -11.22 -13.50 15.13
N GLU A 336 -11.80 -12.52 14.41
CA GLU A 336 -11.11 -11.82 13.32
C GLU A 336 -9.83 -11.11 13.76
N ASP A 337 -9.88 -10.41 14.89
CA ASP A 337 -8.74 -9.69 15.41
C ASP A 337 -7.67 -10.63 15.97
N ALA A 338 -8.04 -11.84 16.37
CA ALA A 338 -7.08 -12.87 16.76
C ALA A 338 -6.34 -13.40 15.53
N TRP A 339 -7.01 -13.57 14.38
CA TRP A 339 -6.34 -13.88 13.10
C TRP A 339 -5.31 -12.81 12.73
N LYS A 340 -5.70 -11.52 12.81
CA LYS A 340 -4.80 -10.38 12.56
C LYS A 340 -3.59 -10.40 13.51
N ASN A 341 -3.84 -10.57 14.80
CA ASN A 341 -2.78 -10.62 15.82
C ASN A 341 -1.82 -11.79 15.59
N THR A 342 -2.34 -12.99 15.34
CA THR A 342 -1.56 -14.22 15.16
C THR A 342 -0.60 -14.10 13.98
N MET A 343 -1.12 -13.80 12.78
CA MET A 343 -0.29 -13.69 11.58
C MET A 343 0.67 -12.49 11.64
N SER A 344 0.24 -11.36 12.21
CA SER A 344 1.13 -10.22 12.45
C SER A 344 2.30 -10.63 13.36
N THR A 345 2.01 -11.38 14.43
CA THR A 345 3.03 -11.86 15.37
C THR A 345 3.99 -12.82 14.67
N PHE A 346 3.50 -13.83 13.95
CA PHE A 346 4.36 -14.75 13.21
C PHE A 346 5.23 -14.02 12.17
N ASN A 347 4.66 -13.05 11.45
CA ASN A 347 5.39 -12.24 10.48
C ASN A 347 6.48 -11.39 11.15
N GLN A 348 6.20 -10.77 12.30
CA GLN A 348 7.18 -10.00 13.07
C GLN A 348 8.33 -10.87 13.59
N GLN A 349 8.06 -12.13 13.93
CA GLN A 349 9.11 -13.09 14.30
C GLN A 349 9.88 -13.64 13.08
N GLY A 350 9.46 -13.31 11.85
CA GLY A 350 10.02 -13.87 10.63
C GLY A 350 9.68 -15.35 10.41
N TRP A 351 8.70 -15.89 11.14
CA TRP A 351 8.30 -17.29 11.05
C TRP A 351 7.56 -17.59 9.76
N SER A 352 7.77 -18.81 9.26
CA SER A 352 6.93 -19.37 8.21
C SER A 352 5.64 -19.91 8.83
N TRP A 353 4.55 -19.97 8.08
CA TRP A 353 3.28 -20.50 8.59
C TRP A 353 2.33 -20.98 7.49
N THR A 354 1.47 -21.94 7.84
CA THR A 354 0.33 -22.38 7.03
C THR A 354 -0.92 -22.47 7.88
N THR A 355 -2.02 -21.89 7.42
CA THR A 355 -3.31 -22.00 8.12
C THR A 355 -3.86 -23.41 7.98
N TRP A 356 -4.53 -23.93 9.01
CA TRP A 356 -5.42 -25.08 8.86
C TRP A 356 -6.84 -24.55 8.65
N THR A 357 -7.40 -24.58 7.44
CA THR A 357 -6.97 -25.20 6.18
C THR A 357 -7.58 -24.50 4.95
N TYR A 358 -7.29 -24.98 3.73
CA TYR A 358 -7.84 -24.41 2.48
C TYR A 358 -9.36 -24.61 2.35
N LYS A 359 -9.87 -25.84 2.55
CA LYS A 359 -11.29 -26.17 2.36
C LYS A 359 -11.81 -27.12 3.43
N VAL A 360 -13.04 -26.89 3.89
CA VAL A 360 -13.66 -27.69 4.96
C VAL A 360 -15.19 -27.81 4.78
N THR A 361 -15.78 -28.87 5.32
CA THR A 361 -17.24 -28.98 5.48
C THR A 361 -17.79 -28.05 6.57
N GLY A 362 -18.97 -27.48 6.33
CA GLY A 362 -19.68 -26.64 7.28
C GLY A 362 -19.69 -25.16 6.88
N THR A 363 -20.89 -24.60 6.75
CA THR A 363 -21.11 -23.21 6.34
C THR A 363 -20.34 -22.22 7.22
N ASN A 364 -19.48 -21.39 6.60
CA ASN A 364 -18.70 -20.35 7.28
C ASN A 364 -17.83 -20.85 8.44
N SER A 365 -17.45 -22.13 8.45
CA SER A 365 -16.51 -22.69 9.41
C SER A 365 -15.22 -21.87 9.45
N SER A 366 -14.75 -21.54 10.65
CA SER A 366 -13.49 -20.81 10.84
C SER A 366 -12.24 -21.61 10.50
N TRP A 367 -12.40 -22.89 10.19
CA TRP A 367 -11.31 -23.78 9.80
C TRP A 367 -10.99 -23.74 8.31
N GLY A 368 -11.79 -23.07 7.47
CA GLY A 368 -11.61 -23.13 6.03
C GLY A 368 -11.62 -21.76 5.38
N ILE A 369 -10.69 -21.53 4.46
CA ILE A 369 -10.75 -20.41 3.52
C ILE A 369 -11.96 -20.58 2.58
N TYR A 370 -12.22 -21.82 2.17
CA TYR A 370 -13.41 -22.24 1.45
C TYR A 370 -14.24 -23.18 2.33
N THR A 371 -15.56 -23.04 2.26
CA THR A 371 -16.49 -23.90 2.99
C THR A 371 -17.50 -24.51 2.03
N HIS A 372 -17.82 -25.77 2.21
CA HIS A 372 -18.82 -26.45 1.38
C HIS A 372 -19.73 -27.35 2.21
N ASN A 373 -20.90 -27.72 1.66
CA ASN A 373 -21.83 -28.66 2.29
C ASN A 373 -22.31 -29.73 1.29
N PRO A 374 -21.39 -30.52 0.72
CA PRO A 374 -21.76 -31.65 -0.15
C PRO A 374 -22.52 -32.73 0.65
N GLN A 375 -23.22 -33.61 -0.08
CA GLN A 375 -23.92 -34.73 0.54
C GLN A 375 -22.94 -35.71 1.19
N LYS A 376 -23.17 -36.04 2.46
CA LYS A 376 -22.36 -37.00 3.22
C LYS A 376 -22.51 -38.42 2.64
N VAL A 377 -21.39 -39.06 2.35
CA VAL A 377 -21.31 -40.48 1.99
C VAL A 377 -21.52 -41.32 3.24
N ASP A 378 -22.39 -42.33 3.11
CA ASP A 378 -22.52 -43.43 4.05
C ASP A 378 -21.75 -44.64 3.53
N ILE A 379 -20.53 -44.85 4.01
CA ILE A 379 -19.64 -45.91 3.54
C ILE A 379 -20.21 -47.31 3.79
N TYR A 380 -21.19 -47.46 4.69
CA TYR A 380 -21.78 -48.74 5.06
C TYR A 380 -22.97 -49.11 4.18
N ASN A 381 -23.75 -48.12 3.73
CA ASN A 381 -25.05 -48.37 3.10
C ASN A 381 -25.17 -47.84 1.67
N ASP A 382 -24.48 -46.75 1.29
CA ASP A 382 -24.61 -46.19 -0.06
C ASP A 382 -24.13 -47.21 -1.12
N SER A 383 -24.79 -47.23 -2.29
CA SER A 383 -24.31 -48.01 -3.44
C SER A 383 -23.07 -47.38 -4.06
N GLN A 384 -22.33 -48.14 -4.88
CA GLN A 384 -21.19 -47.61 -5.65
C GLN A 384 -21.57 -46.34 -6.43
N ASP A 385 -22.71 -46.34 -7.13
CA ASP A 385 -23.18 -45.20 -7.92
C ASP A 385 -23.51 -43.99 -7.04
N THR A 386 -24.13 -44.21 -5.87
CA THR A 386 -24.43 -43.13 -4.93
C THR A 386 -23.15 -42.51 -4.36
N ILE A 387 -22.15 -43.33 -4.00
CA ILE A 387 -20.85 -42.84 -3.52
C ILE A 387 -20.17 -42.02 -4.62
N HIS A 388 -20.11 -42.56 -5.85
CA HIS A 388 -19.58 -41.85 -7.01
C HIS A 388 -20.24 -40.48 -7.17
N GLN A 389 -21.59 -40.43 -7.16
CA GLN A 389 -22.33 -39.18 -7.33
C GLN A 389 -22.01 -38.16 -6.23
N LYS A 390 -22.05 -38.58 -4.95
CA LYS A 390 -21.79 -37.70 -3.81
C LYS A 390 -20.37 -37.15 -3.82
N TRP A 391 -19.38 -38.02 -4.02
CA TRP A 391 -17.97 -37.61 -4.05
C TRP A 391 -17.58 -36.84 -5.33
N SER A 392 -18.33 -36.96 -6.43
CA SER A 392 -18.17 -36.05 -7.57
C SER A 392 -18.57 -34.60 -7.24
N GLY A 393 -19.34 -34.37 -6.18
CA GLY A 393 -19.86 -33.05 -5.81
C GLY A 393 -18.98 -32.21 -4.87
N VAL A 394 -17.80 -32.70 -4.46
CA VAL A 394 -16.99 -32.10 -3.37
C VAL A 394 -16.06 -30.95 -3.81
N GLY A 395 -16.06 -30.61 -5.11
CA GLY A 395 -15.19 -29.61 -5.68
C GLY A 395 -15.41 -28.19 -5.17
N THR A 396 -14.36 -27.38 -5.24
CA THR A 396 -14.35 -25.98 -4.76
C THR A 396 -15.27 -25.08 -5.57
N SER A 397 -15.61 -25.45 -6.80
CA SER A 397 -16.65 -24.79 -7.59
C SER A 397 -18.04 -24.82 -6.91
N ASN A 398 -18.27 -25.75 -5.99
CA ASN A 398 -19.48 -25.86 -5.17
C ASN A 398 -19.29 -25.32 -3.75
N ALA A 399 -18.14 -24.69 -3.46
CA ALA A 399 -17.80 -24.10 -2.18
C ALA A 399 -18.06 -22.58 -2.19
N THR A 400 -18.22 -22.03 -1.00
CA THR A 400 -18.31 -20.60 -0.75
C THR A 400 -17.03 -20.13 -0.08
N VAL A 401 -16.48 -19.01 -0.53
CA VAL A 401 -15.34 -18.34 0.14
C VAL A 401 -15.81 -17.86 1.52
N ASN A 402 -15.08 -18.23 2.57
CA ASN A 402 -15.21 -17.61 3.89
C ASN A 402 -14.58 -16.21 3.83
N ALA A 403 -15.34 -15.22 3.39
CA ALA A 403 -14.84 -13.87 3.07
C ALA A 403 -14.06 -13.23 4.23
N LYS A 404 -14.49 -13.46 5.47
CA LYS A 404 -13.81 -12.96 6.67
C LYS A 404 -12.38 -13.49 6.77
N ILE A 405 -12.23 -14.81 6.75
CA ILE A 405 -10.92 -15.46 6.91
C ILE A 405 -10.06 -15.24 5.68
N HIS A 406 -10.65 -15.39 4.50
CA HIS A 406 -9.99 -15.13 3.22
C HIS A 406 -9.37 -13.73 3.17
N ASN A 407 -10.15 -12.68 3.48
CA ASN A 407 -9.68 -11.30 3.39
C ASN A 407 -8.61 -10.99 4.44
N VAL A 408 -8.77 -11.52 5.66
CA VAL A 408 -7.78 -11.34 6.72
C VAL A 408 -6.47 -12.01 6.36
N ILE A 409 -6.48 -13.29 5.96
CA ILE A 409 -5.26 -14.02 5.55
C ILE A 409 -4.57 -13.32 4.38
N LYS A 410 -5.34 -12.91 3.36
CA LYS A 410 -4.80 -12.27 2.16
C LYS A 410 -3.93 -11.04 2.47
N ALA A 411 -4.22 -10.31 3.54
CA ALA A 411 -3.43 -9.14 3.95
C ALA A 411 -2.04 -9.47 4.53
N TYR A 412 -1.79 -10.73 4.93
CA TYR A 412 -0.52 -11.17 5.53
C TYR A 412 0.29 -12.11 4.63
N LEU A 413 -0.29 -12.48 3.48
CA LEU A 413 0.37 -13.25 2.44
C LEU A 413 1.37 -12.37 1.68
N PRO A 414 2.44 -12.98 1.13
CA PRO A 414 3.54 -12.24 0.52
C PRO A 414 3.14 -11.46 -0.74
N GLY A 415 2.01 -11.80 -1.39
CA GLY A 415 1.72 -11.32 -2.74
C GLY A 415 2.79 -11.81 -3.72
N THR A 416 2.62 -11.65 -5.02
CA THR A 416 3.80 -11.79 -5.90
C THR A 416 4.82 -10.74 -5.47
N VAL A 417 5.98 -11.22 -5.04
CA VAL A 417 7.01 -10.48 -4.32
C VAL A 417 7.39 -9.19 -5.08
N SER A 418 7.04 -8.04 -4.52
CA SER A 418 7.91 -6.88 -4.53
C SER A 418 8.48 -6.76 -3.11
N PRO A 419 9.80 -6.75 -2.91
CA PRO A 419 10.38 -6.82 -1.58
C PRO A 419 10.03 -5.55 -0.81
N GLY A 420 9.43 -5.69 0.38
CA GLY A 420 9.25 -4.52 1.25
C GLY A 420 8.28 -4.71 2.40
N THR A 421 8.69 -5.42 3.45
CA THR A 421 8.31 -5.13 4.86
C THR A 421 9.37 -5.73 5.79
N GLY A 422 10.58 -5.19 5.76
CA GLY A 422 11.64 -5.50 6.73
C GLY A 422 11.63 -4.49 7.87
N ASP A 423 10.85 -4.73 8.93
CA ASP A 423 10.90 -3.90 10.15
C ASP A 423 12.22 -4.15 10.90
N GLY A 424 13.22 -3.30 10.65
CA GLY A 424 14.44 -3.19 11.46
C GLY A 424 15.77 -3.15 10.70
N SER A 425 15.78 -3.33 9.38
CA SER A 425 17.02 -3.32 8.57
C SER A 425 16.85 -2.57 7.25
N ALA A 426 17.72 -1.61 6.96
CA ALA A 426 17.72 -0.94 5.66
C ALA A 426 18.29 -1.84 4.56
N THR A 427 17.73 -1.77 3.37
CA THR A 427 18.17 -2.54 2.21
C THR A 427 18.91 -1.63 1.24
N PHE A 428 20.13 -2.01 0.86
CA PHE A 428 21.02 -1.28 -0.03
C PHE A 428 21.12 -2.02 -1.34
N TYR A 429 20.96 -1.33 -2.46
CA TYR A 429 20.87 -1.91 -3.80
C TYR A 429 22.01 -1.42 -4.69
N GLU A 430 22.54 -2.33 -5.50
CA GLU A 430 23.63 -2.05 -6.43
C GLU A 430 23.22 -1.08 -7.54
N ASN A 431 21.99 -1.19 -8.03
CA ASN A 431 21.48 -0.37 -9.13
C ASN A 431 20.37 0.58 -8.69
N ASP A 432 20.09 1.56 -9.54
CA ASP A 432 18.91 2.41 -9.43
C ASP A 432 17.61 1.59 -9.40
N ASN A 433 16.56 2.20 -8.88
CA ASN A 433 15.19 1.68 -8.79
C ASN A 433 15.10 0.32 -8.07
N TYR A 434 15.94 0.14 -7.03
CA TYR A 434 15.97 -1.06 -6.19
C TYR A 434 16.32 -2.35 -6.96
N GLY A 435 17.12 -2.22 -8.01
CA GLY A 435 17.61 -3.35 -8.81
C GLY A 435 19.03 -3.77 -8.45
N GLY A 436 19.48 -4.89 -9.02
CA GLY A 436 20.83 -5.43 -8.78
C GLY A 436 20.94 -6.20 -7.47
N LEU A 437 22.17 -6.48 -7.04
CA LEU A 437 22.45 -7.12 -5.75
C LEU A 437 21.91 -6.24 -4.62
N ASP A 438 21.22 -6.83 -3.65
CA ASP A 438 20.74 -6.14 -2.47
C ASP A 438 21.26 -6.75 -1.17
N VAL A 439 21.48 -5.89 -0.18
CA VAL A 439 21.96 -6.29 1.15
C VAL A 439 21.14 -5.59 2.21
N MET A 440 20.66 -6.35 3.18
CA MET A 440 19.97 -5.83 4.36
C MET A 440 20.95 -5.65 5.52
N LEU A 441 21.01 -4.44 6.08
CA LEU A 441 21.79 -4.13 7.28
C LEU A 441 20.87 -3.58 8.38
N GLY A 442 21.00 -4.16 9.58
CA GLY A 442 20.32 -3.68 10.79
C GLY A 442 20.90 -2.37 11.32
N ALA A 443 20.37 -1.87 12.44
CA ALA A 443 20.97 -0.73 13.12
C ALA A 443 22.40 -1.05 13.57
N GLY A 444 23.35 -0.16 13.26
CA GLY A 444 24.77 -0.39 13.46
C GLY A 444 25.65 0.64 12.75
N SER A 445 26.96 0.52 12.93
CA SER A 445 27.96 1.27 12.18
C SER A 445 28.80 0.27 11.39
N TYR A 446 28.89 0.46 10.08
CA TYR A 446 29.53 -0.45 9.14
C TYR A 446 30.65 0.30 8.42
N ASP A 447 31.89 -0.02 8.76
CA ASP A 447 33.05 0.38 7.97
C ASP A 447 33.13 -0.42 6.65
N LEU A 448 34.09 -0.10 5.79
CA LEU A 448 34.21 -0.76 4.48
C LEU A 448 34.39 -2.29 4.61
N ASN A 449 35.16 -2.76 5.59
CA ASN A 449 35.39 -4.19 5.74
C ASN A 449 34.10 -4.90 6.14
N GLN A 450 33.29 -4.28 7.00
CA GLN A 450 31.99 -4.79 7.42
C GLN A 450 30.95 -4.73 6.29
N MET A 451 30.97 -3.67 5.47
CA MET A 451 30.14 -3.56 4.26
C MET A 451 30.46 -4.68 3.26
N VAL A 452 31.74 -4.85 2.93
CA VAL A 452 32.20 -5.89 1.99
C VAL A 452 31.89 -7.28 2.53
N ALA A 453 32.10 -7.52 3.82
CA ALA A 453 31.75 -8.79 4.47
C ALA A 453 30.23 -9.06 4.47
N ALA A 454 29.41 -8.02 4.53
CA ALA A 454 27.95 -8.12 4.41
C ALA A 454 27.47 -8.22 2.94
N GLY A 455 28.37 -8.12 1.96
CA GLY A 455 28.06 -8.26 0.54
C GLY A 455 27.84 -6.94 -0.20
N ILE A 456 28.14 -5.78 0.40
CA ILE A 456 28.09 -4.46 -0.25
C ILE A 456 29.49 -4.09 -0.72
N PRO A 457 29.79 -4.12 -2.04
CA PRO A 457 31.10 -3.68 -2.52
C PRO A 457 31.30 -2.17 -2.32
N ASN A 458 32.56 -1.74 -2.22
CA ASN A 458 32.87 -0.31 -2.15
C ASN A 458 32.29 0.43 -3.35
N ASP A 459 31.71 1.61 -3.13
CA ASP A 459 31.29 2.50 -4.22
C ASP A 459 30.31 1.83 -5.20
N LYS A 460 29.37 1.03 -4.66
CA LYS A 460 28.36 0.32 -5.46
C LYS A 460 26.92 0.52 -5.05
N ILE A 461 26.62 1.38 -4.08
CA ILE A 461 25.22 1.62 -3.71
C ILE A 461 24.64 2.69 -4.64
N SER A 462 23.54 2.36 -5.31
CA SER A 462 22.81 3.25 -6.21
C SER A 462 21.39 3.56 -5.74
N SER A 463 20.77 2.68 -4.96
CA SER A 463 19.47 2.94 -4.32
C SER A 463 19.33 2.27 -2.95
N VAL A 464 18.42 2.74 -2.10
CA VAL A 464 18.29 2.27 -0.71
C VAL A 464 16.81 2.25 -0.30
N LYS A 465 16.32 1.16 0.28
CA LYS A 465 15.06 1.14 1.04
C LYS A 465 15.36 1.34 2.51
N VAL A 466 14.70 2.31 3.12
CA VAL A 466 14.86 2.66 4.53
C VAL A 466 13.54 2.40 5.23
N PRO A 467 13.42 1.28 5.96
CA PRO A 467 12.22 0.95 6.72
C PRO A 467 11.83 2.05 7.69
N PHE A 468 10.55 2.01 8.05
CA PHE A 468 9.97 2.90 9.04
C PHE A 468 10.76 2.85 10.36
N GLY A 469 11.11 4.02 10.91
CA GLY A 469 11.87 4.12 12.16
C GLY A 469 13.38 4.01 12.03
N LEU A 470 13.96 3.93 10.82
CA LEU A 470 15.41 3.98 10.60
C LEU A 470 15.87 5.29 9.94
N LYS A 471 17.11 5.67 10.27
CA LYS A 471 17.90 6.72 9.62
C LYS A 471 19.20 6.07 9.14
N VAL A 472 19.40 6.04 7.84
CA VAL A 472 20.63 5.56 7.19
C VAL A 472 21.49 6.76 6.84
N THR A 473 22.77 6.73 7.15
CA THR A 473 23.74 7.73 6.72
C THR A 473 24.82 7.04 5.91
N LEU A 474 24.94 7.41 4.64
CA LEU A 474 25.99 6.96 3.74
C LEU A 474 27.16 7.95 3.83
N TYR A 475 28.39 7.47 3.86
CA TYR A 475 29.60 8.29 3.91
C TYR A 475 30.48 7.97 2.71
N GLU A 476 31.00 9.03 2.09
CA GLU A 476 31.83 8.95 0.89
C GLU A 476 33.18 8.27 1.16
N ASN A 477 33.74 8.46 2.35
CA ASN A 477 35.05 7.90 2.71
C ASN A 477 34.93 6.83 3.81
N LEU A 478 36.05 6.13 4.01
CA LEU A 478 36.24 5.17 5.10
C LEU A 478 36.03 5.83 6.48
N ASN A 479 35.69 5.01 7.48
CA ASN A 479 35.58 5.41 8.89
C ASN A 479 34.63 6.61 9.12
N PHE A 480 33.50 6.64 8.39
CA PHE A 480 32.45 7.65 8.52
C PHE A 480 32.92 9.09 8.21
N GLY A 481 33.87 9.25 7.28
CA GLY A 481 34.39 10.53 6.83
C GLY A 481 33.87 10.97 5.46
N GLY A 482 34.24 12.18 5.03
CA GLY A 482 33.88 12.72 3.70
C GLY A 482 32.47 13.34 3.63
N ALA A 483 31.97 13.53 2.42
CA ALA A 483 30.58 13.93 2.21
C ALA A 483 29.64 12.85 2.75
N GLN A 484 28.49 13.24 3.30
CA GLN A 484 27.50 12.31 3.83
C GLN A 484 26.13 12.53 3.18
N ARG A 485 25.36 11.44 3.11
CA ARG A 485 23.96 11.48 2.68
C ARG A 485 23.09 10.76 3.69
N VAL A 486 22.14 11.50 4.27
CA VAL A 486 21.19 10.99 5.26
C VAL A 486 19.88 10.62 4.56
N LEU A 487 19.40 9.40 4.80
CA LEU A 487 18.20 8.81 4.23
C LEU A 487 17.27 8.38 5.38
N THR A 488 16.03 8.85 5.36
CA THR A 488 14.98 8.49 6.34
C THR A 488 13.75 7.88 5.68
N SER A 489 13.86 7.56 4.40
CA SER A 489 12.85 6.92 3.57
C SER A 489 13.54 6.27 2.38
N ASP A 490 12.80 5.43 1.66
CA ASP A 490 13.28 4.82 0.42
C ASP A 490 13.75 5.90 -0.58
N VAL A 491 14.88 5.63 -1.22
CA VAL A 491 15.48 6.45 -2.27
C VAL A 491 15.78 5.54 -3.44
N SER A 492 15.01 5.68 -4.51
CA SER A 492 15.15 4.88 -5.72
C SER A 492 16.38 5.25 -6.54
N GLN A 493 16.98 6.43 -6.37
CA GLN A 493 18.21 6.84 -7.05
C GLN A 493 19.03 7.78 -6.16
N LEU A 494 20.31 7.46 -5.93
CA LEU A 494 21.20 8.28 -5.11
C LEU A 494 21.82 9.46 -5.86
N SER A 495 21.66 9.54 -7.17
CA SER A 495 22.07 10.70 -7.99
C SER A 495 23.52 11.16 -7.73
N ASP A 496 23.73 12.27 -7.05
CA ASP A 496 25.02 12.87 -6.70
C ASP A 496 25.87 12.00 -5.73
N PHE A 497 25.26 11.02 -5.08
CA PHE A 497 25.89 10.07 -4.16
C PHE A 497 25.93 8.63 -4.70
N ASN A 498 25.57 8.43 -5.97
CA ASN A 498 25.59 7.14 -6.64
C ASN A 498 27.00 6.56 -6.67
N ASP A 499 27.18 5.30 -6.29
CA ASP A 499 28.46 4.59 -6.37
C ASP A 499 29.61 5.34 -5.65
N LYS A 500 29.33 5.92 -4.47
CA LYS A 500 30.33 6.64 -3.67
C LYS A 500 30.41 6.20 -2.21
N THR A 501 29.60 5.24 -1.80
CA THR A 501 29.49 4.89 -0.38
C THR A 501 30.63 3.96 0.04
N SER A 502 31.43 4.41 1.01
CA SER A 502 32.56 3.66 1.59
C SER A 502 32.41 3.38 3.10
N SER A 503 31.41 3.93 3.77
CA SER A 503 30.95 3.49 5.11
C SER A 503 29.48 3.87 5.37
N ILE A 504 28.79 3.13 6.23
CA ILE A 504 27.35 3.28 6.49
C ILE A 504 27.09 3.35 8.00
N LYS A 505 26.23 4.28 8.43
CA LYS A 505 25.66 4.28 9.78
C LYS A 505 24.14 4.14 9.71
N ILE A 506 23.60 3.15 10.39
CA ILE A 506 22.16 2.89 10.48
C ILE A 506 21.75 3.07 11.92
N GLU A 507 20.94 4.08 12.16
CA GLU A 507 20.47 4.44 13.48
C GLU A 507 18.95 4.29 13.49
N LYS A 508 18.36 3.99 14.65
CA LYS A 508 16.94 4.29 14.83
C LYS A 508 16.76 5.79 14.58
N ALA A 509 15.75 6.17 13.81
CA ALA A 509 15.40 7.57 13.62
C ALA A 509 15.30 8.19 15.01
N GLY A 510 16.09 9.24 15.27
CA GLY A 510 16.27 9.79 16.61
C GLY A 510 14.92 10.15 17.25
N ALA A 511 14.90 10.18 18.59
CA ALA A 511 13.73 10.66 19.34
C ALA A 511 13.23 11.96 18.71
N THR A 512 11.94 12.04 18.41
CA THR A 512 11.34 13.29 17.95
C THR A 512 11.60 14.37 19.00
N PRO A 513 11.73 15.66 18.63
CA PRO A 513 11.95 16.73 19.60
C PRO A 513 10.77 16.94 20.56
N PHE A 514 9.71 16.13 20.42
CA PHE A 514 8.50 16.21 21.20
C PHE A 514 8.56 15.20 22.36
N SER A 515 8.48 15.74 23.57
CA SER A 515 8.23 14.94 24.76
C SER A 515 6.75 14.56 24.85
N ASP A 516 6.44 13.52 25.62
CA ASP A 516 5.07 13.23 26.02
C ASP A 516 4.36 14.48 26.57
N GLY A 517 3.10 14.66 26.19
CA GLY A 517 2.31 15.80 26.63
C GLY A 517 1.11 16.09 25.73
N GLU A 518 0.38 17.15 26.06
CA GLU A 518 -0.76 17.61 25.27
C GLU A 518 -0.33 18.61 24.21
N TYR A 519 -0.77 18.36 22.97
CA TYR A 519 -0.46 19.16 21.80
C TYR A 519 -1.73 19.39 20.97
N TYR A 520 -1.66 20.35 20.07
CA TYR A 520 -2.60 20.51 18.98
C TYR A 520 -1.83 20.64 17.66
N LEU A 521 -2.47 20.18 16.59
CA LEU A 521 -1.91 20.23 15.23
C LEU A 521 -2.59 21.37 14.48
N THR A 522 -1.81 22.21 13.80
CA THR A 522 -2.32 23.26 12.92
C THR A 522 -1.86 22.97 11.50
N SER A 523 -2.80 22.86 10.56
CA SER A 523 -2.46 22.70 9.15
C SER A 523 -1.86 23.98 8.58
N VAL A 524 -0.74 23.87 7.90
CA VAL A 524 -0.14 24.98 7.14
C VAL A 524 -1.01 25.31 5.92
N ALA A 525 -1.82 24.36 5.45
CA ALA A 525 -2.74 24.57 4.35
C ALA A 525 -3.88 25.49 4.72
N ASN A 526 -4.46 25.45 5.91
CA ASN A 526 -5.64 26.28 6.17
C ASN A 526 -5.65 27.06 7.48
N GLY A 527 -4.56 26.97 8.26
CA GLY A 527 -4.48 27.52 9.61
C GLY A 527 -5.43 26.83 10.58
N GLY A 528 -6.15 25.82 10.10
CA GLY A 528 -7.12 25.05 10.85
C GLY A 528 -6.40 24.18 11.86
N VAL A 529 -6.84 24.29 13.10
CA VAL A 529 -6.52 23.34 14.16
C VAL A 529 -7.28 22.04 13.87
N VAL A 530 -6.55 20.93 13.95
CA VAL A 530 -7.09 19.58 13.77
C VAL A 530 -8.03 19.26 14.92
N THR A 531 -9.22 18.78 14.58
CA THR A 531 -10.26 18.44 15.55
C THR A 531 -10.77 17.01 15.32
N ALA A 532 -11.09 16.34 16.42
CA ALA A 532 -11.75 15.03 16.47
C ALA A 532 -13.24 15.23 16.73
N ASP A 533 -13.97 15.65 15.68
CA ASP A 533 -15.38 16.01 15.77
C ASP A 533 -16.29 14.83 16.12
N ASN A 534 -17.47 15.16 16.65
CA ASN A 534 -18.46 14.20 17.12
C ASN A 534 -17.85 13.20 18.13
N ALA A 535 -17.07 13.72 19.08
CA ALA A 535 -16.30 12.92 20.04
C ALA A 535 -15.38 11.90 19.35
N GLY A 536 -14.73 12.31 18.25
CA GLY A 536 -13.80 11.47 17.47
C GLY A 536 -14.42 10.30 16.73
N ALA A 537 -15.76 10.29 16.57
CA ALA A 537 -16.44 9.31 15.71
C ALA A 537 -16.26 9.64 14.22
N GLU A 538 -15.98 10.90 13.89
CA GLU A 538 -15.69 11.35 12.52
C GLU A 538 -14.19 11.42 12.26
N PRO A 539 -13.77 11.26 10.98
CA PRO A 539 -12.38 11.48 10.60
C PRO A 539 -11.89 12.87 11.02
N LEU A 540 -10.64 12.93 11.47
CA LEU A 540 -10.02 14.17 11.90
C LEU A 540 -9.99 15.17 10.74
N ALA A 541 -10.23 16.43 11.05
CA ALA A 541 -10.19 17.51 10.06
C ALA A 541 -9.52 18.76 10.62
N ALA A 542 -8.69 19.42 9.82
CA ALA A 542 -8.09 20.71 10.15
C ALA A 542 -9.10 21.82 9.84
N ILE A 543 -10.00 22.15 10.76
CA ILE A 543 -11.12 23.08 10.49
C ILE A 543 -11.42 24.09 11.59
N ARG A 544 -10.77 23.99 12.76
CA ARG A 544 -11.03 24.89 13.88
C ARG A 544 -10.14 26.13 13.80
N PRO A 545 -10.66 27.34 14.07
CA PRO A 545 -9.84 28.56 14.00
C PRO A 545 -8.84 28.69 15.16
N ALA A 546 -9.08 27.99 16.27
CA ALA A 546 -8.20 27.94 17.43
C ALA A 546 -8.50 26.66 18.24
N ILE A 547 -7.61 26.34 19.19
CA ILE A 547 -7.86 25.30 20.20
C ILE A 547 -9.00 25.74 21.13
N GLY A 548 -10.02 24.91 21.31
CA GLY A 548 -11.19 25.20 22.16
C GLY A 548 -11.34 24.26 23.35
N GLY A 549 -10.80 23.04 23.26
CA GLY A 549 -10.79 22.07 24.36
C GLY A 549 -10.40 20.66 23.92
N ALA A 550 -11.07 19.66 24.49
CA ALA A 550 -10.73 18.24 24.32
C ALA A 550 -10.77 17.74 22.85
N TRP A 551 -11.57 18.36 21.99
CA TRP A 551 -11.71 17.94 20.59
C TRP A 551 -10.49 18.31 19.74
N GLU A 552 -9.81 19.40 20.08
CA GLU A 552 -8.59 19.87 19.40
C GLU A 552 -7.30 19.44 20.10
N THR A 553 -7.41 18.74 21.23
CA THR A 553 -6.27 18.35 22.06
C THR A 553 -5.90 16.89 21.83
N LEU A 554 -4.64 16.66 21.46
CA LEU A 554 -4.05 15.35 21.26
C LEU A 554 -2.93 15.13 22.29
N SER A 555 -3.00 14.08 23.09
CA SER A 555 -1.84 13.63 23.86
C SER A 555 -0.87 12.92 22.93
N LEU A 556 0.26 13.56 22.67
CA LEU A 556 1.37 12.95 21.95
C LEU A 556 2.11 12.04 22.94
N LYS A 557 2.32 10.80 22.52
CA LYS A 557 3.22 9.85 23.17
C LYS A 557 4.41 9.58 22.26
N ASN A 558 5.61 9.77 22.77
CA ASN A 558 6.83 9.36 22.12
C ASN A 558 7.05 7.87 22.37
N ASN A 559 7.04 7.07 21.30
CA ASN A 559 7.10 5.62 21.42
C ASN A 559 8.53 5.09 21.64
N ASN A 560 9.53 5.97 21.70
CA ASN A 560 10.95 5.64 21.87
C ASN A 560 11.52 4.72 20.77
N ASP A 561 10.83 4.64 19.62
CA ASP A 561 11.22 3.87 18.44
C ASP A 561 11.36 4.74 17.18
N GLY A 562 11.36 6.07 17.35
CA GLY A 562 11.37 7.06 16.26
C GLY A 562 9.98 7.43 15.75
N SER A 563 8.92 6.79 16.25
CA SER A 563 7.53 7.17 16.01
C SER A 563 6.90 7.89 17.21
N VAL A 564 5.80 8.57 16.94
CA VAL A 564 4.87 9.10 17.94
C VAL A 564 3.48 8.50 17.71
N SER A 565 2.67 8.50 18.76
CA SER A 565 1.25 8.21 18.69
C SER A 565 0.46 9.36 19.27
N PHE A 566 -0.70 9.65 18.67
CA PHE A 566 -1.59 10.71 19.14
C PHE A 566 -2.83 10.08 19.76
N LEU A 567 -3.15 10.43 21.00
CA LEU A 567 -4.39 10.07 21.68
C LEU A 567 -5.34 11.26 21.67
N SER A 568 -6.53 11.12 21.10
CA SER A 568 -7.55 12.17 21.14
C SER A 568 -8.10 12.34 22.54
N GLN A 569 -8.08 13.56 23.08
CA GLN A 569 -8.71 13.86 24.36
C GLN A 569 -10.24 13.84 24.28
N ALA A 570 -10.82 13.91 23.07
CA ALA A 570 -12.27 13.87 22.86
C ALA A 570 -12.91 12.54 23.30
N ASN A 571 -12.19 11.43 23.10
CA ASN A 571 -12.72 10.08 23.35
C ASN A 571 -11.71 9.09 23.94
N GLN A 572 -10.51 9.55 24.29
CA GLN A 572 -9.45 8.73 24.89
C GLN A 572 -9.01 7.56 23.99
N LYS A 573 -9.00 7.77 22.67
CA LYS A 573 -8.56 6.78 21.67
C LYS A 573 -7.43 7.32 20.81
N TYR A 574 -6.54 6.42 20.39
CA TYR A 574 -5.43 6.72 19.48
C TYR A 574 -5.95 7.00 18.07
N ILE A 575 -5.31 7.97 17.41
CA ILE A 575 -5.53 8.31 16.02
C ILE A 575 -4.94 7.21 15.14
N CYS A 576 -5.74 6.67 14.24
CA CYS A 576 -5.36 5.61 13.31
C CYS A 576 -5.32 6.17 11.88
N ALA A 577 -4.30 5.82 11.09
CA ALA A 577 -4.41 5.90 9.63
C ALA A 577 -5.18 4.67 9.12
N VAL A 578 -6.46 4.85 8.81
CA VAL A 578 -7.42 3.79 8.47
C VAL A 578 -7.31 3.45 6.98
N ILE A 579 -6.33 2.61 6.64
CA ILE A 579 -5.96 2.31 5.25
C ILE A 579 -7.04 1.55 4.47
N ASP A 580 -7.94 0.86 5.19
CA ASP A 580 -9.09 0.15 4.62
C ASP A 580 -10.34 1.05 4.44
N GLU A 581 -10.31 2.31 4.90
CA GLU A 581 -11.41 3.27 4.75
C GLU A 581 -10.89 4.58 4.12
N SER A 582 -10.45 4.52 2.86
CA SER A 582 -9.92 5.69 2.12
C SER A 582 -8.68 6.34 2.74
N ASN A 583 -7.92 5.62 3.58
CA ASN A 583 -6.73 6.13 4.26
C ASN A 583 -7.01 7.33 5.19
N GLN A 584 -8.22 7.45 5.73
CA GLN A 584 -8.60 8.55 6.62
C GLN A 584 -7.98 8.46 8.01
N LEU A 585 -7.78 9.59 8.69
CA LEU A 585 -7.31 9.59 10.09
C LEU A 585 -8.50 9.61 11.05
N LEU A 586 -8.59 8.64 11.96
CA LEU A 586 -9.74 8.50 12.87
C LEU A 586 -9.31 8.11 14.29
N ALA A 587 -9.90 8.75 15.31
CA ALA A 587 -9.63 8.48 16.72
C ALA A 587 -10.40 7.24 17.23
N ARG A 588 -9.95 6.03 16.87
CA ARG A 588 -10.74 4.81 17.11
C ARG A 588 -10.09 3.71 17.95
N SER A 589 -8.77 3.67 18.06
CA SER A 589 -8.07 2.57 18.72
C SER A 589 -7.85 2.82 20.22
N THR A 590 -7.93 1.78 21.06
CA THR A 590 -7.56 1.85 22.49
C THR A 590 -6.11 1.47 22.76
N SER A 591 -5.36 1.06 21.73
CA SER A 591 -3.97 0.61 21.86
C SER A 591 -3.10 1.09 20.70
N ILE A 592 -1.78 1.14 20.91
CA ILE A 592 -0.83 1.56 19.87
C ILE A 592 -0.39 0.32 19.10
N GLY A 593 -0.83 0.22 17.84
CA GLY A 593 -0.30 -0.69 16.83
C GLY A 593 0.31 0.08 15.66
N THR A 594 0.46 -0.57 14.50
CA THR A 594 1.09 0.03 13.32
C THR A 594 0.29 1.22 12.77
N TRP A 595 -1.04 1.20 12.89
CA TRP A 595 -1.90 2.25 12.32
C TRP A 595 -1.90 3.52 13.17
N GLU A 596 -1.51 3.41 14.43
CA GLU A 596 -1.45 4.50 15.41
C GLU A 596 -0.06 5.12 15.53
N LYS A 597 0.92 4.62 14.77
CA LYS A 597 2.28 5.14 14.75
C LYS A 597 2.47 6.12 13.59
N PHE A 598 3.09 7.25 13.89
CA PHE A 598 3.43 8.28 12.92
C PHE A 598 4.87 8.73 13.09
N GLN A 599 5.55 9.01 11.98
CA GLN A 599 6.87 9.65 11.99
C GLN A 599 6.71 11.14 11.69
N LEU A 600 7.38 11.98 12.48
CA LEU A 600 7.38 13.43 12.30
C LEU A 600 8.63 13.83 11.51
N VAL A 601 8.44 14.30 10.29
CA VAL A 601 9.53 14.71 9.38
C VAL A 601 9.63 16.22 9.40
N SER A 602 10.72 16.78 9.94
CA SER A 602 10.89 18.24 10.01
C SER A 602 11.07 18.83 8.60
N LEU A 603 10.35 19.92 8.31
CA LEU A 603 10.41 20.65 7.04
C LEU A 603 11.21 21.96 7.14
N GLY A 604 11.79 22.24 8.31
CA GLY A 604 12.38 23.55 8.64
C GLY A 604 11.34 24.53 9.19
N ASN A 605 11.79 25.65 9.78
CA ASN A 605 10.94 26.74 10.31
C ASN A 605 9.86 26.30 11.34
N GLY A 606 10.04 25.15 11.98
CA GLY A 606 9.12 24.62 12.99
C GLY A 606 7.88 23.92 12.45
N THR A 607 7.83 23.54 11.17
CA THR A 607 6.77 22.72 10.58
C THR A 607 7.23 21.29 10.29
N TYR A 608 6.28 20.38 10.15
CA TYR A 608 6.49 18.93 10.06
C TYR A 608 5.52 18.29 9.05
N GLY A 609 6.03 17.35 8.27
CA GLY A 609 5.21 16.33 7.63
C GLY A 609 4.93 15.21 8.62
N ILE A 610 3.73 14.62 8.55
CA ILE A 610 3.33 13.49 9.40
C ILE A 610 3.21 12.26 8.51
N LYS A 611 4.07 11.27 8.68
CA LYS A 611 4.08 10.03 7.86
C LYS A 611 3.45 8.88 8.64
N ALA A 612 2.40 8.27 8.10
CA ALA A 612 1.70 7.17 8.74
C ALA A 612 2.49 5.86 8.65
N GLY A 613 2.61 5.15 9.78
CA GLY A 613 3.23 3.82 9.84
C GLY A 613 2.43 2.75 9.09
N ALA A 614 1.11 2.94 8.95
CA ALA A 614 0.20 1.97 8.32
C ALA A 614 0.53 1.67 6.85
N ASN A 615 0.91 2.69 6.07
CA ASN A 615 1.11 2.59 4.62
C ASN A 615 2.34 3.38 4.13
N GLY A 616 3.11 3.99 5.03
CA GLY A 616 4.28 4.79 4.67
C GLY A 616 3.95 6.09 3.93
N LYS A 617 2.69 6.54 3.88
CA LYS A 617 2.29 7.77 3.21
C LYS A 617 2.24 8.95 4.19
N PHE A 618 2.48 10.16 3.68
CA PHE A 618 2.26 11.41 4.39
C PHE A 618 0.76 11.72 4.48
N VAL A 619 0.38 12.21 5.66
CA VAL A 619 -0.93 12.78 5.97
C VAL A 619 -1.04 14.11 5.26
N GLN A 620 -2.12 14.29 4.50
CA GLN A 620 -2.57 15.59 4.00
C GLN A 620 -3.78 16.06 4.80
N ALA A 621 -3.91 17.37 5.01
CA ALA A 621 -5.20 18.01 5.21
C ALA A 621 -5.79 18.29 3.82
N ASN A 622 -6.69 17.42 3.37
CA ASN A 622 -7.25 17.46 2.02
C ASN A 622 -8.27 18.60 1.90
N MET A 623 -7.88 19.72 1.26
CA MET A 623 -8.79 20.88 1.14
C MET A 623 -9.95 20.63 0.18
N ASP A 624 -9.79 19.73 -0.80
CA ASP A 624 -10.90 19.32 -1.66
C ASP A 624 -11.96 18.52 -0.88
N SER A 625 -11.56 17.95 0.27
CA SER A 625 -12.44 17.24 1.21
C SER A 625 -12.65 18.02 2.51
N GLY A 626 -12.67 19.36 2.44
CA GLY A 626 -13.02 20.22 3.57
C GLY A 626 -12.01 20.21 4.72
N GLY A 627 -10.75 19.84 4.46
CA GLY A 627 -9.69 19.78 5.45
C GLY A 627 -9.55 18.44 6.17
N ARG A 628 -10.23 17.39 5.70
CA ARG A 628 -10.13 16.03 6.25
C ARG A 628 -8.69 15.49 6.16
N LEU A 629 -8.23 14.83 7.21
CA LEU A 629 -6.89 14.25 7.28
C LEU A 629 -6.86 12.86 6.65
N GLU A 630 -5.94 12.66 5.70
CA GLU A 630 -5.82 11.41 4.93
C GLU A 630 -4.35 11.07 4.68
N ALA A 631 -3.93 9.83 4.94
CA ALA A 631 -2.57 9.34 4.71
C ALA A 631 -2.42 8.80 3.28
N THR A 632 -2.32 9.67 2.27
CA THR A 632 -2.36 9.28 0.86
C THR A 632 -1.14 9.68 0.03
N LYS A 633 -0.24 10.52 0.57
CA LYS A 633 0.82 11.17 -0.23
C LYS A 633 2.16 10.46 -0.11
N ASP A 634 2.85 10.27 -1.22
CA ASP A 634 4.20 9.68 -1.21
C ASP A 634 5.28 10.59 -0.62
N GLN A 635 5.06 11.91 -0.68
CA GLN A 635 6.02 12.94 -0.30
C GLN A 635 5.29 14.23 0.07
N VAL A 636 5.95 15.11 0.83
CA VAL A 636 5.42 16.44 1.19
C VAL A 636 5.61 17.36 -0.02
N ASN A 637 4.51 17.61 -0.74
CA ASN A 637 4.54 18.42 -1.96
C ASN A 637 4.20 19.89 -1.71
N GLY A 638 3.59 20.21 -0.56
CA GLY A 638 3.29 21.58 -0.19
C GLY A 638 2.56 21.72 1.14
N ALA A 639 1.75 22.76 1.23
CA ALA A 639 1.10 23.16 2.49
C ALA A 639 0.09 22.11 3.01
N TRP A 640 -0.49 21.28 2.15
CA TRP A 640 -1.49 20.26 2.51
C TRP A 640 -0.89 19.15 3.37
N GLU A 641 0.36 18.75 3.10
CA GLU A 641 1.08 17.72 3.87
C GLU A 641 1.92 18.30 5.01
N SER A 642 1.74 19.61 5.32
CA SER A 642 2.57 20.34 6.27
C SER A 642 1.75 20.78 7.48
N PHE A 643 2.24 20.48 8.68
CA PHE A 643 1.59 20.79 9.95
C PHE A 643 2.56 21.49 10.91
N LYS A 644 2.03 22.31 11.80
CA LYS A 644 2.73 22.72 13.02
C LYS A 644 2.17 21.97 14.21
N ILE A 645 3.05 21.53 15.08
CA ILE A 645 2.74 20.77 16.27
C ILE A 645 3.06 21.67 17.46
N THR A 646 2.04 22.08 18.20
CA THR A 646 2.18 23.09 19.26
C THR A 646 1.73 22.53 20.59
N LYS A 647 2.50 22.76 21.65
CA LYS A 647 2.13 22.34 22.99
C LYS A 647 0.93 23.13 23.49
N VAL A 648 -0.01 22.49 24.19
CA VAL A 648 -1.16 23.18 24.77
C VAL A 648 -0.68 24.23 25.77
N GLY A 649 -1.22 25.45 25.67
CA GLY A 649 -0.78 26.61 26.44
C GLY A 649 0.16 27.54 25.67
N ASP A 650 0.83 27.06 24.62
CA ASP A 650 1.69 27.86 23.76
C ASP A 650 0.91 28.40 22.55
N SER A 651 1.28 29.60 22.09
CA SER A 651 0.82 30.11 20.80
C SER A 651 1.48 29.34 19.68
N SER A 652 0.70 28.93 18.66
CA SER A 652 1.27 28.27 17.49
C SER A 652 2.27 29.16 16.77
N GLY A 653 2.19 30.50 16.88
CA GLY A 653 3.08 31.44 16.17
C GLY A 653 3.12 31.21 14.66
N LEU A 654 2.14 30.49 14.12
CA LEU A 654 1.97 30.22 12.70
C LEU A 654 1.34 31.48 12.10
N VAL A 655 2.11 32.23 11.32
CA VAL A 655 1.53 33.19 10.38
C VAL A 655 1.06 32.37 9.20
N TYR A 656 -0.16 31.88 9.32
CA TYR A 656 -0.80 31.11 8.27
C TYR A 656 -1.29 32.07 7.16
N ASP A 657 -1.02 31.72 5.90
CA ASP A 657 -1.54 32.46 4.75
C ASP A 657 -3.03 32.15 4.60
N ASP A 658 -3.90 33.07 5.04
CA ASP A 658 -5.39 33.05 4.99
C ASP A 658 -6.03 32.69 3.62
N SER A 659 -5.23 32.36 2.62
CA SER A 659 -5.59 32.00 1.26
C SER A 659 -5.96 30.53 1.04
N VAL A 660 -5.94 29.65 2.05
CA VAL A 660 -6.11 28.20 1.86
C VAL A 660 -7.08 27.49 2.83
N ALA A 661 -7.84 28.25 3.63
CA ALA A 661 -9.19 27.86 4.08
C ALA A 661 -10.16 28.21 2.94
N SER A 662 -10.99 27.26 2.49
CA SER A 662 -11.92 27.48 1.37
C SER A 662 -13.02 28.48 1.77
N LYS A 663 -12.72 29.78 1.67
CA LYS A 663 -13.72 30.82 1.82
C LYS A 663 -14.74 30.67 0.69
N LYS A 664 -16.03 30.80 1.01
CA LYS A 664 -17.11 30.68 0.02
C LYS A 664 -17.48 32.05 -0.53
N ALA A 665 -17.64 32.17 -1.84
CA ALA A 665 -18.25 33.34 -2.43
C ALA A 665 -19.76 33.33 -2.20
N GLU A 666 -20.34 34.50 -1.97
CA GLU A 666 -21.77 34.66 -1.75
C GLU A 666 -22.42 35.33 -2.97
N PHE A 667 -23.48 34.72 -3.50
CA PHE A 667 -24.20 35.17 -4.69
C PHE A 667 -25.60 35.58 -4.31
N PHE A 668 -25.98 36.81 -4.64
CA PHE A 668 -27.24 37.44 -4.23
C PHE A 668 -28.12 37.70 -5.44
N VAL A 669 -29.43 37.46 -5.28
CA VAL A 669 -30.40 37.70 -6.36
C VAL A 669 -30.73 39.16 -6.58
N ASP A 670 -30.48 40.02 -5.60
CA ASP A 670 -30.67 41.46 -5.71
C ASP A 670 -29.34 42.22 -5.58
N ALA A 671 -29.27 43.41 -6.16
CA ALA A 671 -28.13 44.31 -5.97
C ALA A 671 -28.03 44.79 -4.51
N GLY A 672 -26.83 45.21 -4.09
CA GLY A 672 -26.56 45.68 -2.73
C GLY A 672 -26.49 44.56 -1.68
N TYR A 673 -26.19 43.33 -2.11
CA TYR A 673 -26.12 42.13 -1.26
C TYR A 673 -27.45 41.82 -0.56
N GLN A 674 -28.56 42.05 -1.27
CA GLN A 674 -29.92 41.82 -0.78
C GLN A 674 -30.55 40.57 -1.40
N GLY A 675 -31.72 40.19 -0.90
CA GLY A 675 -32.45 39.02 -1.40
C GLY A 675 -31.88 37.69 -0.96
N LYS A 676 -32.27 36.62 -1.66
CA LYS A 676 -31.76 35.26 -1.42
C LYS A 676 -30.26 35.19 -1.74
N ALA A 677 -29.48 34.67 -0.80
CA ALA A 677 -28.04 34.44 -0.95
C ALA A 677 -27.72 32.93 -1.05
N VAL A 678 -26.76 32.58 -1.90
CA VAL A 678 -26.19 31.22 -1.99
C VAL A 678 -24.67 31.30 -1.83
N GLN A 679 -24.11 30.40 -1.00
CA GLN A 679 -22.67 30.33 -0.76
C GLN A 679 -22.04 29.16 -1.51
N LEU A 680 -21.07 29.45 -2.38
CA LEU A 680 -20.38 28.45 -3.20
C LEU A 680 -18.87 28.49 -2.92
N GLY A 681 -18.24 27.31 -2.81
CA GLY A 681 -16.79 27.18 -2.65
C GLY A 681 -16.06 27.18 -3.99
N VAL A 682 -14.76 26.87 -3.97
CA VAL A 682 -13.98 26.65 -5.20
C VAL A 682 -14.63 25.55 -6.04
N GLY A 683 -14.73 25.78 -7.34
CA GLY A 683 -15.32 24.83 -8.27
C GLY A 683 -15.87 25.47 -9.53
N THR A 684 -16.36 24.62 -10.42
CA THR A 684 -16.99 25.01 -11.68
C THR A 684 -18.46 24.62 -11.65
N TYR A 685 -19.35 25.57 -11.90
CA TYR A 685 -20.80 25.40 -11.78
C TYR A 685 -21.46 25.75 -13.11
N ASN A 686 -21.89 24.72 -13.84
CA ASN A 686 -22.77 24.87 -14.99
C ASN A 686 -24.22 25.15 -14.54
N TYR A 687 -25.11 25.43 -15.49
CA TYR A 687 -26.53 25.74 -15.27
C TYR A 687 -27.20 24.76 -14.31
N ASN A 688 -27.12 23.46 -14.61
CA ASN A 688 -27.75 22.42 -13.78
C ASN A 688 -27.19 22.42 -12.35
N SER A 689 -25.87 22.63 -12.21
CA SER A 689 -25.23 22.71 -10.90
C SER A 689 -25.71 23.92 -10.11
N LEU A 690 -25.83 25.09 -10.75
CA LEU A 690 -26.33 26.32 -10.10
C LEU A 690 -27.78 26.16 -9.62
N VAL A 691 -28.65 25.64 -10.47
CA VAL A 691 -30.05 25.36 -10.11
C VAL A 691 -30.12 24.40 -8.92
N SER A 692 -29.31 23.34 -8.90
CA SER A 692 -29.26 22.39 -7.77
C SER A 692 -28.79 23.03 -6.45
N LYS A 693 -28.00 24.09 -6.52
CA LYS A 693 -27.52 24.87 -5.35
C LYS A 693 -28.47 26.02 -5.00
N GLY A 694 -29.58 26.16 -5.72
CA GLY A 694 -30.61 27.14 -5.44
C GLY A 694 -30.37 28.52 -6.06
N VAL A 695 -29.48 28.62 -7.06
CA VAL A 695 -29.27 29.81 -7.89
C VAL A 695 -30.05 29.62 -9.19
N SER A 696 -31.06 30.45 -9.43
CA SER A 696 -31.83 30.43 -10.68
C SER A 696 -30.99 30.95 -11.86
N ASN A 697 -31.35 30.56 -13.10
CA ASN A 697 -30.72 31.13 -14.29
C ASN A 697 -30.86 32.65 -14.28
N ASP A 698 -29.82 33.35 -14.74
CA ASP A 698 -29.91 34.78 -15.02
C ASP A 698 -30.43 35.58 -13.81
N ALA A 699 -30.07 35.16 -12.59
CA ALA A 699 -30.63 35.72 -11.37
C ALA A 699 -29.59 36.35 -10.45
N ILE A 700 -28.31 36.33 -10.79
CA ILE A 700 -27.26 36.89 -9.93
C ILE A 700 -27.14 38.40 -10.21
N SER A 701 -27.27 39.22 -9.17
CA SER A 701 -27.21 40.68 -9.24
C SER A 701 -26.06 41.30 -8.42
N SER A 702 -25.59 40.62 -7.36
CA SER A 702 -24.40 41.03 -6.60
C SER A 702 -23.63 39.83 -6.03
N VAL A 703 -22.32 40.01 -5.78
CA VAL A 703 -21.40 38.92 -5.38
C VAL A 703 -20.45 39.41 -4.30
N LYS A 704 -20.27 38.63 -3.22
CA LYS A 704 -19.13 38.81 -2.31
C LYS A 704 -18.03 37.81 -2.66
N VAL A 705 -16.84 38.34 -2.93
CA VAL A 705 -15.67 37.56 -3.35
C VAL A 705 -14.70 37.50 -2.19
N PRO A 706 -14.40 36.31 -1.66
CA PRO A 706 -13.47 36.22 -0.56
C PRO A 706 -12.07 36.67 -0.99
N LYS A 707 -11.37 37.37 -0.08
CA LYS A 707 -9.98 37.78 -0.32
C LYS A 707 -9.13 36.58 -0.73
N GLY A 708 -8.43 36.70 -1.86
CA GLY A 708 -7.59 35.66 -2.44
C GLY A 708 -8.30 34.75 -3.46
N TYR A 709 -9.54 35.05 -3.84
CA TYR A 709 -10.32 34.27 -4.81
C TYR A 709 -10.69 35.10 -6.04
N LYS A 710 -10.97 34.39 -7.13
CA LYS A 710 -11.44 34.92 -8.40
C LYS A 710 -12.78 34.25 -8.72
N VAL A 711 -13.81 35.07 -9.00
CA VAL A 711 -15.09 34.60 -9.52
C VAL A 711 -15.20 35.00 -10.99
N THR A 712 -15.47 34.04 -11.85
CA THR A 712 -15.72 34.28 -13.28
C THR A 712 -17.15 33.85 -13.61
N LEU A 713 -17.98 34.81 -14.02
CA LEU A 713 -19.35 34.57 -14.47
C LEU A 713 -19.39 34.49 -16.00
N TYR A 714 -20.26 33.63 -16.53
CA TYR A 714 -20.44 33.41 -17.97
C TYR A 714 -21.92 33.57 -18.33
N ASN A 715 -22.20 34.28 -19.43
CA ASN A 715 -23.57 34.55 -19.83
C ASN A 715 -24.31 33.31 -20.32
N ASP A 716 -23.57 32.33 -20.86
CA ASP A 716 -24.13 31.08 -21.35
C ASP A 716 -23.71 29.90 -20.45
N ASP A 717 -24.40 28.77 -20.59
CA ASP A 717 -24.04 27.53 -19.92
C ASP A 717 -22.69 26.96 -20.42
N ASN A 718 -22.08 26.07 -19.65
CA ASN A 718 -20.83 25.39 -19.98
C ASN A 718 -19.66 26.36 -20.23
N TYR A 719 -19.65 27.48 -19.52
CA TYR A 719 -18.55 28.44 -19.44
C TYR A 719 -18.27 29.16 -20.78
N SER A 720 -19.32 29.48 -21.54
CA SER A 720 -19.22 30.20 -22.81
C SER A 720 -19.93 31.57 -22.78
N GLY A 721 -19.82 32.33 -23.87
CA GLY A 721 -20.49 33.61 -24.05
C GLY A 721 -19.74 34.79 -23.45
N GLY A 722 -20.47 35.86 -23.16
CA GLY A 722 -19.94 37.00 -22.41
C GLY A 722 -19.36 36.57 -21.07
N THR A 723 -18.38 37.30 -20.53
CA THR A 723 -17.68 36.94 -19.29
C THR A 723 -17.51 38.15 -18.39
N LYS A 724 -17.59 37.95 -17.07
CA LYS A 724 -17.26 38.96 -16.05
C LYS A 724 -16.36 38.34 -14.96
N VAL A 725 -15.19 38.95 -14.73
CA VAL A 725 -14.23 38.52 -13.70
C VAL A 725 -14.27 39.47 -12.50
N LEU A 726 -14.26 38.90 -11.29
CA LEU A 726 -14.31 39.61 -10.01
C LEU A 726 -13.20 39.09 -9.08
N PHE A 727 -12.41 40.00 -8.50
CA PHE A 727 -11.42 39.72 -7.43
C PHE A 727 -11.83 40.31 -6.07
N GLU A 728 -12.87 41.14 -6.05
CA GLU A 728 -13.41 41.79 -4.86
C GLU A 728 -14.93 41.82 -4.90
N ASP A 729 -15.55 42.20 -3.79
CA ASP A 729 -17.00 42.30 -3.68
C ASP A 729 -17.59 43.25 -4.74
N ALA A 730 -18.64 42.79 -5.40
CA ALA A 730 -19.38 43.54 -6.40
C ALA A 730 -20.82 43.75 -5.90
N SER A 731 -21.10 44.96 -5.40
CA SER A 731 -22.44 45.34 -4.93
C SER A 731 -23.46 45.45 -6.07
N SER A 732 -23.00 45.51 -7.32
CA SER A 732 -23.81 45.38 -8.53
C SER A 732 -22.96 44.79 -9.66
N LEU A 733 -23.57 43.94 -10.48
CA LEU A 733 -22.95 43.43 -11.71
C LEU A 733 -23.09 44.37 -12.91
N GLY A 734 -23.73 45.53 -12.75
CA GLY A 734 -23.85 46.56 -13.79
C GLY A 734 -24.50 46.03 -15.08
N SER A 735 -23.84 46.18 -16.22
CA SER A 735 -24.33 45.65 -17.51
C SER A 735 -24.41 44.12 -17.57
N TYR A 736 -23.88 43.43 -16.56
CA TYR A 736 -23.86 41.98 -16.41
C TYR A 736 -24.92 41.46 -15.42
N ASN A 737 -25.77 42.34 -14.88
CA ASN A 737 -26.86 41.98 -13.98
C ASN A 737 -27.79 40.96 -14.62
N ASP A 738 -28.13 39.89 -13.89
CA ASP A 738 -29.13 38.91 -14.32
C ASP A 738 -28.81 38.26 -15.68
N LYS A 739 -27.54 37.90 -15.88
CA LYS A 739 -27.10 37.24 -17.12
C LYS A 739 -26.29 35.97 -16.91
N ALA A 740 -25.89 35.65 -15.69
CA ALA A 740 -25.01 34.51 -15.44
C ALA A 740 -25.77 33.17 -15.53
N SER A 741 -25.37 32.33 -16.48
CA SER A 741 -25.88 30.96 -16.66
C SER A 741 -24.88 29.87 -16.22
N SER A 742 -23.59 30.21 -16.10
CA SER A 742 -22.57 29.36 -15.47
C SER A 742 -21.46 30.19 -14.81
N LEU A 743 -20.69 29.61 -13.87
CA LEU A 743 -19.60 30.31 -13.19
C LEU A 743 -18.43 29.41 -12.77
N LYS A 744 -17.27 30.02 -12.55
CA LYS A 744 -16.08 29.39 -11.96
C LYS A 744 -15.62 30.19 -10.74
N ILE A 745 -15.25 29.49 -9.68
CA ILE A 745 -14.66 30.04 -8.47
C ILE A 745 -13.30 29.39 -8.30
N GLU A 746 -12.25 30.20 -8.34
CA GLU A 746 -10.87 29.75 -8.35
C GLU A 746 -10.09 30.50 -7.28
N LYS A 747 -9.03 29.88 -6.75
CA LYS A 747 -8.04 30.65 -5.99
C LYS A 747 -7.36 31.60 -6.96
N ALA A 748 -7.30 32.89 -6.60
CA ALA A 748 -6.68 33.89 -7.44
C ALA A 748 -5.19 33.58 -7.57
N SER A 749 -4.72 33.36 -8.79
CA SER A 749 -3.30 33.15 -9.09
C SER A 749 -2.60 34.51 -9.15
N LEU A 750 -2.49 35.20 -8.00
CA LEU A 750 -1.90 36.54 -7.96
C LEU A 750 -0.36 36.46 -7.90
N ALA A 751 0.31 37.30 -8.68
CA ALA A 751 1.77 37.39 -8.65
C ALA A 751 2.23 38.03 -7.33
N ASN A 752 3.05 37.32 -6.56
CA ASN A 752 3.67 37.84 -5.34
C ASN A 752 4.99 38.57 -5.67
N LEU A 753 4.88 39.78 -6.23
CA LEU A 753 6.04 40.61 -6.54
C LEU A 753 6.52 41.36 -5.28
N ALA A 754 7.82 41.31 -5.03
CA ALA A 754 8.43 42.09 -3.95
C ALA A 754 8.24 43.60 -4.20
N ALA A 755 8.17 44.38 -3.12
CA ALA A 755 8.25 45.83 -3.27
C ALA A 755 9.61 46.19 -3.91
N GLY A 756 9.58 46.98 -4.98
CA GLY A 756 10.78 47.19 -5.79
C GLY A 756 10.47 47.96 -7.07
N LYS A 757 11.50 48.20 -7.88
CA LYS A 757 11.35 48.84 -9.19
C LYS A 757 11.19 47.78 -10.27
N TYR A 758 10.27 48.04 -11.20
CA TYR A 758 9.94 47.16 -12.29
C TYR A 758 9.78 47.92 -13.61
N CYS A 759 9.97 47.23 -14.72
CA CYS A 759 9.48 47.64 -16.03
C CYS A 759 8.44 46.65 -16.55
N PHE A 760 7.51 47.13 -17.37
CA PHE A 760 6.52 46.27 -18.03
C PHE A 760 6.84 46.11 -19.50
N THR A 761 6.77 44.89 -20.03
CA THR A 761 6.91 44.62 -21.46
C THR A 761 5.63 43.99 -21.98
N SER A 762 4.97 44.64 -22.95
CA SER A 762 3.75 44.13 -23.57
C SER A 762 4.05 42.89 -24.41
N ILE A 763 3.26 41.83 -24.25
CA ILE A 763 3.38 40.61 -25.04
C ILE A 763 2.89 40.83 -26.48
N ALA A 764 1.94 41.74 -26.69
CA ALA A 764 1.37 42.01 -28.01
C ALA A 764 2.38 42.54 -29.04
N ASN A 765 3.39 43.29 -28.60
CA ASN A 765 4.35 43.94 -29.50
C ASN A 765 5.81 43.90 -29.02
N ASN A 766 6.09 43.20 -27.91
CA ASN A 766 7.41 43.10 -27.27
C ASN A 766 8.03 44.46 -26.92
N LYS A 767 7.22 45.50 -26.71
CA LYS A 767 7.70 46.83 -26.33
C LYS A 767 7.58 47.08 -24.83
N VAL A 768 8.54 47.81 -24.29
CA VAL A 768 8.53 48.30 -22.91
C VAL A 768 7.55 49.47 -22.77
N VAL A 769 6.78 49.45 -21.69
CA VAL A 769 5.81 50.47 -21.31
C VAL A 769 6.52 51.70 -20.78
N THR A 770 6.13 52.87 -21.28
CA THR A 770 6.68 54.17 -20.88
C THR A 770 5.59 55.12 -20.37
N ALA A 771 5.94 55.90 -19.36
CA ALA A 771 5.22 57.08 -18.91
C ALA A 771 5.74 58.34 -19.63
N ASP A 772 5.45 58.43 -20.93
CA ASP A 772 5.92 59.52 -21.80
C ASP A 772 5.50 60.92 -21.28
N ASN A 773 6.27 61.94 -21.67
CA ASN A 773 6.05 63.34 -21.29
C ASN A 773 5.95 63.53 -19.76
N SER A 774 6.87 62.87 -19.04
CA SER A 774 6.88 62.84 -17.57
C SER A 774 5.55 62.39 -16.96
N GLY A 775 4.94 61.36 -17.54
CA GLY A 775 3.68 60.76 -17.07
C GLY A 775 2.41 61.56 -17.35
N LYS A 776 2.51 62.71 -18.06
CA LYS A 776 1.33 63.51 -18.47
C LYS A 776 0.54 62.84 -19.59
N ASN A 777 1.19 62.00 -20.39
CA ASN A 777 0.52 61.24 -21.43
C ASN A 777 0.09 59.88 -20.87
N PRO A 778 -0.95 59.26 -21.44
CA PRO A 778 -1.29 57.87 -21.15
C PRO A 778 -0.09 56.95 -21.39
N LEU A 779 0.04 55.94 -20.55
CA LEU A 779 1.09 54.93 -20.71
C LEU A 779 0.92 54.20 -22.04
N VAL A 780 2.06 53.91 -22.68
CA VAL A 780 2.11 53.30 -24.00
C VAL A 780 3.25 52.29 -24.06
N ALA A 781 3.03 51.12 -24.67
CA ALA A 781 4.08 50.14 -24.94
C ALA A 781 4.73 50.42 -26.30
N ASN A 782 5.76 51.27 -26.32
CA ASN A 782 6.43 51.71 -27.55
C ASN A 782 7.97 51.72 -27.51
N ARG A 783 8.61 51.32 -26.40
CA ARG A 783 10.09 51.34 -26.28
C ARG A 783 10.70 49.98 -26.62
N ASP A 784 11.83 49.99 -27.32
CA ASP A 784 12.56 48.76 -27.67
C ASP A 784 13.28 48.13 -26.47
N SER A 785 13.68 48.95 -25.51
CA SER A 785 14.41 48.51 -24.32
C SER A 785 14.13 49.44 -23.13
N PHE A 786 14.37 48.91 -21.93
CA PHE A 786 14.43 49.70 -20.70
C PHE A 786 15.61 50.68 -20.76
N SER A 787 15.38 51.97 -20.48
CA SER A 787 16.42 53.01 -20.59
C SER A 787 16.50 53.98 -19.41
N GLY A 788 15.45 54.09 -18.59
CA GLY A 788 15.51 54.89 -17.37
C GLY A 788 14.16 55.18 -16.73
N ALA A 789 14.02 56.39 -16.19
CA ALA A 789 12.92 56.78 -15.29
C ALA A 789 11.52 56.67 -15.90
N TRP A 790 11.38 56.84 -17.22
CA TRP A 790 10.08 56.77 -17.89
C TRP A 790 9.55 55.33 -18.01
N GLU A 791 10.44 54.33 -18.01
CA GLU A 791 10.10 52.91 -18.05
C GLU A 791 10.12 52.24 -16.66
N THR A 792 10.33 53.02 -15.60
CA THR A 792 10.50 52.51 -14.23
C THR A 792 9.26 52.78 -13.37
N PHE A 793 8.70 51.71 -12.81
CA PHE A 793 7.55 51.75 -11.91
C PHE A 793 7.90 51.09 -10.58
N THR A 794 7.81 51.85 -9.49
CA THR A 794 7.99 51.31 -8.13
C THR A 794 6.70 50.65 -7.69
N LEU A 795 6.73 49.33 -7.48
CA LEU A 795 5.62 48.56 -6.95
C LEU A 795 5.52 48.75 -5.42
N VAL A 796 4.31 49.00 -4.97
CA VAL A 796 3.91 49.12 -3.56
C VAL A 796 2.88 48.04 -3.28
N ASN A 797 3.12 47.22 -2.26
CA ASN A 797 2.17 46.21 -1.78
C ASN A 797 1.21 46.86 -0.76
N ASN A 798 -0.10 46.81 -1.03
CA ASN A 798 -1.12 47.36 -0.16
C ASN A 798 -1.62 46.31 0.85
N SER A 799 -2.12 46.75 2.01
CA SER A 799 -2.60 45.84 3.06
C SER A 799 -3.86 45.05 2.67
N ASP A 800 -4.64 45.57 1.72
CA ASP A 800 -5.84 44.91 1.19
C ASP A 800 -5.54 43.79 0.19
N GLY A 801 -4.27 43.58 -0.19
CA GLY A 801 -3.84 42.56 -1.15
C GLY A 801 -3.75 43.05 -2.60
N THR A 802 -4.06 44.32 -2.86
CA THR A 802 -3.77 44.98 -4.14
C THR A 802 -2.33 45.48 -4.20
N VAL A 803 -1.90 45.89 -5.38
CA VAL A 803 -0.66 46.65 -5.60
C VAL A 803 -0.95 48.02 -6.18
N SER A 804 -0.01 48.93 -5.99
CA SER A 804 0.03 50.23 -6.65
C SER A 804 1.40 50.46 -7.27
N PHE A 805 1.43 51.17 -8.39
CA PHE A 805 2.67 51.46 -9.11
C PHE A 805 2.95 52.94 -9.11
N ARG A 806 4.13 53.36 -8.64
CA ARG A 806 4.56 54.76 -8.69
C ARG A 806 5.58 54.96 -9.81
N SER A 807 5.25 55.81 -10.77
CA SER A 807 6.15 56.13 -11.89
C SER A 807 7.37 56.91 -11.40
N ALA A 808 8.57 56.50 -11.80
CA ALA A 808 9.78 57.26 -11.53
C ALA A 808 9.89 58.53 -12.41
N ALA A 809 9.04 58.68 -13.44
CA ALA A 809 9.03 59.85 -14.32
C ALA A 809 8.55 61.12 -13.61
N ASN A 810 7.64 60.99 -12.64
CA ASN A 810 7.00 62.11 -11.95
C ASN A 810 6.64 61.84 -10.48
N ASN A 811 6.98 60.68 -9.93
CA ASN A 811 6.65 60.23 -8.57
C ASN A 811 5.15 60.13 -8.27
N GLN A 812 4.31 60.00 -9.30
CA GLN A 812 2.87 59.81 -9.16
C GLN A 812 2.47 58.35 -9.38
N TYR A 813 1.39 57.93 -8.73
CA TYR A 813 0.81 56.61 -8.89
C TYR A 813 0.10 56.47 -10.25
N LEU A 814 0.20 55.28 -10.83
CA LEU A 814 -0.57 54.87 -11.98
C LEU A 814 -2.04 54.79 -11.60
N THR A 815 -2.88 55.42 -12.41
CA THR A 815 -4.32 55.60 -12.21
C THR A 815 -5.05 55.05 -13.42
N ALA A 816 -5.96 54.10 -13.22
CA ALA A 816 -6.93 53.70 -14.24
C ALA A 816 -8.03 54.76 -14.31
N VAL A 817 -7.96 55.64 -15.31
CA VAL A 817 -8.85 56.80 -15.45
C VAL A 817 -10.17 56.37 -16.09
N VAL A 818 -11.07 55.81 -15.30
CA VAL A 818 -12.29 55.14 -15.77
C VAL A 818 -13.25 56.08 -16.50
N ASP A 819 -13.18 57.38 -16.23
CA ASP A 819 -13.99 58.45 -16.83
C ASP A 819 -13.37 59.11 -18.08
N GLU A 820 -12.13 58.75 -18.44
CA GLU A 820 -11.46 59.23 -19.66
C GLU A 820 -11.02 58.04 -20.53
N ASP A 821 -11.96 57.32 -21.13
CA ASP A 821 -11.70 56.12 -21.95
C ASP A 821 -10.97 54.98 -21.21
N SER A 822 -10.99 54.95 -19.87
CA SER A 822 -10.29 53.96 -19.05
C SER A 822 -8.79 53.88 -19.32
N GLN A 823 -8.17 55.00 -19.67
CA GLN A 823 -6.73 55.07 -19.94
C GLN A 823 -5.88 55.01 -18.66
N LEU A 824 -4.65 54.50 -18.78
CA LEU A 824 -3.71 54.43 -17.64
C LEU A 824 -2.75 55.63 -17.65
N LEU A 825 -2.74 56.46 -16.60
CA LEU A 825 -1.83 57.61 -16.44
C LEU A 825 -1.09 57.58 -15.11
N ALA A 826 0.14 58.12 -15.05
CA ALA A 826 0.82 58.40 -13.79
C ALA A 826 0.40 59.78 -13.26
N ARG A 827 -0.71 59.90 -12.53
CA ARG A 827 -1.28 61.22 -12.18
C ARG A 827 -1.61 61.47 -10.71
N SER A 828 -1.76 60.43 -9.90
CA SER A 828 -2.21 60.59 -8.51
C SER A 828 -1.05 60.70 -7.51
N THR A 829 -1.19 61.53 -6.47
CA THR A 829 -0.23 61.59 -5.36
C THR A 829 -0.56 60.66 -4.19
N THR A 830 -1.76 60.07 -4.20
CA THR A 830 -2.27 59.19 -3.14
C THR A 830 -2.86 57.91 -3.72
N ILE A 831 -2.80 56.81 -2.98
CA ILE A 831 -3.42 55.56 -3.39
C ILE A 831 -4.91 55.61 -3.02
N GLY A 832 -5.78 55.68 -4.03
CA GLY A 832 -7.22 55.50 -3.90
C GLY A 832 -7.69 54.26 -4.67
N THR A 833 -8.99 54.17 -4.95
CA THR A 833 -9.56 53.03 -5.69
C THR A 833 -9.03 52.93 -7.13
N TRP A 834 -8.65 54.04 -7.76
CA TRP A 834 -8.21 54.04 -9.16
C TRP A 834 -6.73 53.69 -9.34
N GLU A 835 -5.97 53.70 -8.25
CA GLU A 835 -4.54 53.38 -8.20
C GLU A 835 -4.25 51.96 -7.71
N ARG A 836 -5.30 51.16 -7.46
CA ARG A 836 -5.20 49.79 -6.97
C ARG A 836 -5.38 48.78 -8.09
N PHE A 837 -4.47 47.83 -8.16
CA PHE A 837 -4.44 46.78 -9.17
C PHE A 837 -4.23 45.40 -8.55
N TYR A 838 -4.71 44.37 -9.22
CA TYR A 838 -4.29 42.98 -8.98
C TYR A 838 -3.39 42.55 -10.14
N ILE A 839 -2.33 41.81 -9.84
CA ILE A 839 -1.47 41.20 -10.87
C ILE A 839 -1.81 39.72 -10.92
N GLU A 840 -2.44 39.26 -11.99
CA GLU A 840 -2.74 37.84 -12.19
C GLU A 840 -1.60 37.17 -12.98
N SER A 841 -1.04 36.10 -12.43
CA SER A 841 -0.05 35.26 -13.09
C SER A 841 -0.69 34.42 -14.18
N ILE A 842 -0.08 34.43 -15.36
CA ILE A 842 -0.42 33.60 -16.53
C ILE A 842 0.75 32.61 -16.75
N SER A 843 0.54 31.59 -17.58
CA SER A 843 1.57 30.61 -17.96
C SER A 843 2.84 31.27 -18.51
N GLY A 844 4.00 30.70 -18.18
CA GLY A 844 5.29 31.17 -18.68
C GLY A 844 5.86 32.39 -17.97
N GLY A 845 5.20 32.94 -16.93
CA GLY A 845 5.65 34.13 -16.20
C GLY A 845 5.11 35.45 -16.75
N GLN A 846 4.18 35.38 -17.71
CA GLN A 846 3.39 36.52 -18.17
C GLN A 846 2.36 36.90 -17.11
N ASN A 847 1.91 38.15 -17.11
CA ASN A 847 0.98 38.68 -16.12
C ASN A 847 -0.12 39.52 -16.76
N GLY A 848 -1.35 39.37 -16.28
CA GLY A 848 -2.44 40.31 -16.52
C GLY A 848 -2.49 41.33 -15.39
N ILE A 849 -2.85 42.57 -15.70
CA ILE A 849 -3.01 43.63 -14.69
C ILE A 849 -4.49 44.01 -14.64
N TYR A 850 -5.15 43.78 -13.51
CA TYR A 850 -6.58 44.03 -13.31
C TYR A 850 -6.77 45.30 -12.48
N ALA A 851 -7.54 46.26 -12.98
CA ALA A 851 -7.83 47.51 -12.28
C ALA A 851 -9.04 47.35 -11.33
N ALA A 852 -8.83 47.59 -10.03
CA ALA A 852 -9.90 47.59 -9.03
C ALA A 852 -10.96 48.67 -9.31
N ALA A 853 -10.58 49.73 -10.03
CA ALA A 853 -11.43 50.87 -10.35
C ALA A 853 -12.74 50.53 -11.08
N ASN A 854 -12.67 49.62 -12.04
CA ASN A 854 -13.80 49.24 -12.91
C ASN A 854 -13.93 47.72 -13.12
N GLY A 855 -13.04 46.96 -12.49
CA GLY A 855 -13.00 45.51 -12.60
C GLY A 855 -12.75 45.01 -14.02
N LYS A 856 -11.71 45.54 -14.67
CA LYS A 856 -11.26 45.22 -16.03
C LYS A 856 -9.75 45.02 -16.08
N TYR A 857 -9.28 44.22 -17.03
CA TYR A 857 -7.85 44.09 -17.34
C TYR A 857 -7.35 45.26 -18.19
N ILE A 858 -6.10 45.63 -17.92
CA ILE A 858 -5.32 46.55 -18.74
C ILE A 858 -4.87 45.79 -19.98
N LYS A 859 -5.09 46.41 -21.15
CA LYS A 859 -4.57 45.92 -22.43
C LYS A 859 -3.67 46.96 -23.08
N SER A 860 -2.62 46.50 -23.75
CA SER A 860 -1.85 47.31 -24.71
C SER A 860 -2.57 47.29 -26.05
N ASP A 861 -3.40 48.31 -26.28
CA ASP A 861 -4.28 48.38 -27.45
C ASP A 861 -3.48 48.69 -28.71
N GLN A 862 -3.24 47.69 -29.56
CA GLN A 862 -2.43 47.86 -30.77
C GLN A 862 -3.13 48.73 -31.83
N ASN A 863 -4.46 48.81 -31.80
CA ASN A 863 -5.22 49.72 -32.68
C ASN A 863 -5.05 51.18 -32.25
N LYS A 864 -4.60 51.43 -31.02
CA LYS A 864 -4.27 52.76 -30.50
C LYS A 864 -2.76 52.91 -30.23
N GLY A 865 -1.93 52.26 -31.05
CA GLY A 865 -0.47 52.42 -31.00
C GLY A 865 0.18 51.85 -29.73
N GLY A 866 -0.44 50.86 -29.09
CA GLY A 866 0.06 50.23 -27.86
C GLY A 866 -0.32 50.96 -26.58
N LYS A 867 -1.25 51.93 -26.63
CA LYS A 867 -1.77 52.66 -25.46
C LYS A 867 -2.37 51.68 -24.44
N LEU A 868 -2.09 51.88 -23.15
CA LEU A 868 -2.61 51.04 -22.07
C LEU A 868 -4.01 51.51 -21.65
N LEU A 869 -5.00 50.61 -21.76
CA LEU A 869 -6.40 50.86 -21.42
C LEU A 869 -6.94 49.76 -20.49
N ALA A 870 -7.54 50.14 -19.36
CA ALA A 870 -8.21 49.25 -18.41
C ALA A 870 -9.65 48.96 -18.85
N ASN A 871 -9.84 48.29 -20.00
CA ASN A 871 -11.19 48.06 -20.56
C ASN A 871 -11.42 46.65 -21.11
N SER A 872 -10.55 45.69 -20.83
CA SER A 872 -10.73 44.30 -21.25
C SER A 872 -11.46 43.48 -20.17
N GLU A 873 -12.43 42.64 -20.56
CA GLU A 873 -13.19 41.80 -19.62
C GLU A 873 -12.37 40.63 -19.08
N THR A 874 -11.49 40.09 -19.94
CA THR A 874 -10.72 38.87 -19.70
C THR A 874 -9.34 39.00 -20.35
N ILE A 875 -8.42 38.12 -19.98
CA ILE A 875 -7.15 37.95 -20.67
C ILE A 875 -7.41 37.04 -21.89
N ALA A 876 -7.86 37.63 -22.99
CA ALA A 876 -8.22 36.89 -24.20
C ALA A 876 -7.01 36.54 -25.09
N GLY A 877 -5.89 37.27 -24.93
CA GLY A 877 -4.67 37.00 -25.68
C GLY A 877 -3.52 37.95 -25.32
N ALA A 878 -2.65 38.18 -26.28
CA ALA A 878 -1.39 38.90 -26.07
C ALA A 878 -1.56 40.39 -25.68
N TRP A 879 -2.74 40.98 -25.90
CA TRP A 879 -2.98 42.40 -25.62
C TRP A 879 -3.08 42.66 -24.11
N GLU A 880 -3.61 41.73 -23.34
CA GLU A 880 -3.79 41.83 -21.89
C GLU A 880 -2.62 41.27 -21.08
N ALA A 881 -1.58 40.75 -21.74
CA ALA A 881 -0.46 40.07 -21.10
C ALA A 881 0.82 40.93 -21.13
N PHE A 882 1.56 40.90 -20.02
CA PHE A 882 2.80 41.65 -19.83
C PHE A 882 3.86 40.83 -19.10
N TRP A 883 5.13 41.01 -19.44
CA TRP A 883 6.24 40.70 -18.53
C TRP A 883 6.40 41.82 -17.51
N ILE A 884 6.53 41.50 -16.24
CA ILE A 884 6.84 42.47 -15.18
C ILE A 884 8.21 42.11 -14.62
N THR A 885 9.23 42.86 -15.02
CA THR A 885 10.64 42.49 -14.79
C THR A 885 11.28 43.43 -13.78
N PRO A 886 11.97 42.93 -12.74
CA PRO A 886 12.67 43.79 -11.79
C PRO A 886 13.82 44.54 -12.48
N VAL A 887 14.02 45.79 -12.07
CA VAL A 887 15.10 46.67 -12.56
C VAL A 887 15.86 47.29 -11.39
N ASN A 888 17.18 47.46 -11.56
CA ASN A 888 18.07 48.02 -10.52
C ASN A 888 18.06 49.55 -10.52
#